data_AF-A0A094FVG7-F1
#
_entry.id   AF-A0A094FVG7-F1
#
_cell.length_a   1.000
_cell.length_b   1.000
_cell.length_c   1.000
_cell.angle_alpha   90.00
_cell.angle_beta   90.00
_cell.angle_gamma   90.00
#
_symmetry.space_group_name_H-M   'P 1'
#
loop_
_entity.id
_entity.type
_entity.pdbx_description
1 polymer ?
#
loop_
_entity_poly.entity_id
_entity_poly.type
_entity_poly.pdbx_seq_one_letter_code
_entity_poly.pdbx_strand_id
1 'polypeptide(L)'
;MSQALQTRLGALQKFEVILTSQNSNLRSQFLEAEINELGEPTEALQEVFRPTVSELDQLQGEFNNLLNTVLAARPHALLFSQLTSASDDSVQSLKLLQSNVVQIIRRFSDRFRAYGDMTVPLVSMLRCLQIGLFMAGMSAEEPSNNARNIVALSKMTPFLGGEAEFDDSNSSEQPLEVLGQIATITSIDGIDSFGDDQRQIIYNIFHSCFEQWSKRLELDREEAETKGGLYRFKGSFEDENEEDLEQFNELFPAFDEEESKPIGGTIHHAARDTAIILSKLHAEIYLNKSVPADKITSLIRSMASRIGTIWNSDTSLYGSGQTTSRGLTESLLPGALLLLDDKIQALNADTTTSDTYNFYLDANLPEARKLVGLIHQVQVRFRELQEVDEIGHMQPLDDVLVSCRELLEFHHTEPIAKIITKVEKVHTYMHEWQFGGWASRVNSATALYDRLTQTIVNWRRLELSTWAKLFEMEDEKCDDDAKSWWFIAYQVVVAAPLELSSSEEELRTHSRAVCPTSSNYQAAPGAPPSNDQAAPGAPQDARNRLPSHDNNRERRFELHRSLLQIIKQLQEHLKMLAIDYPLMTIIENAVSSFIGLYSRYEGQVSENLRKGRVALEKAMKDVLLLASWKDTNIVALRDSAKRSHHKLFKLVRKYRALLSQPMEQVLKQGLPEEQDGTIGNVVVANHKALVTVDKSALALCEAQVPHWAKKSPRYINISKTVGMMDDASQIPEATLNVSEYIDSFLDNIVTTAAQLQKATPSVLTEDNKVTVKHLKTRKRKLFAETLKELREMGIRHNLGTAALAQQDSLSVVLANADNLPQSDAFDFSGINYYYSQTLDLVPRARLATRGCQTCYKRAQ
;
A
#
# COMPACT_ATOMS: atom_id res chain seq x y z
N MET A 1 -10.11 -87.16 -26.18
CA MET A 1 -10.97 -88.35 -26.39
C MET A 1 -11.33 -88.52 -27.87
N SER A 2 -11.85 -87.49 -28.55
CA SER A 2 -12.10 -87.51 -30.02
C SER A 2 -10.88 -87.92 -30.88
N GLN A 3 -9.70 -87.34 -30.63
CA GLN A 3 -8.46 -87.74 -31.35
C GLN A 3 -8.07 -89.21 -31.19
N ALA A 4 -8.35 -89.81 -30.02
CA ALA A 4 -8.05 -91.23 -29.77
C ALA A 4 -9.02 -92.16 -30.51
N LEU A 5 -10.29 -91.75 -30.65
CA LEU A 5 -11.29 -92.47 -31.44
C LEU A 5 -11.03 -92.33 -32.94
N GLN A 6 -10.63 -91.14 -33.42
CA GLN A 6 -10.23 -90.92 -34.82
C GLN A 6 -8.97 -91.71 -35.21
N THR A 7 -7.97 -91.79 -34.33
CA THR A 7 -6.79 -92.65 -34.57
C THR A 7 -7.14 -94.12 -34.56
N ARG A 8 -8.07 -94.56 -33.69
CA ARG A 8 -8.57 -95.94 -33.66
C ARG A 8 -9.40 -96.30 -34.90
N LEU A 9 -10.25 -95.39 -35.37
CA LEU A 9 -10.98 -95.52 -36.62
C LEU A 9 -10.02 -95.62 -37.82
N GLY A 10 -9.03 -94.72 -37.90
CA GLY A 10 -8.02 -94.73 -38.96
C GLY A 10 -7.14 -95.99 -38.94
N ALA A 11 -6.85 -96.54 -37.76
CA ALA A 11 -6.17 -97.83 -37.64
C ALA A 11 -7.04 -99.01 -38.13
N LEU A 12 -8.34 -99.00 -37.82
CA LEU A 12 -9.27 -100.04 -38.26
C LEU A 12 -9.53 -99.99 -39.77
N GLN A 13 -9.72 -98.80 -40.34
CA GLN A 13 -9.86 -98.63 -41.80
C GLN A 13 -8.60 -99.10 -42.54
N LYS A 14 -7.40 -98.76 -42.05
CA LYS A 14 -6.14 -99.25 -42.63
C LYS A 14 -6.00 -100.77 -42.53
N PHE A 15 -6.40 -101.36 -41.41
CA PHE A 15 -6.36 -102.81 -41.21
C PHE A 15 -7.30 -103.54 -42.18
N GLU A 16 -8.46 -102.97 -42.46
CA GLU A 16 -9.50 -103.60 -43.28
C GLU A 16 -9.24 -103.49 -44.79
N VAL A 17 -8.68 -102.37 -45.24
CA VAL A 17 -8.19 -102.20 -46.62
C VAL A 17 -7.19 -103.29 -46.99
N ILE A 18 -6.36 -103.74 -46.05
CA ILE A 18 -5.35 -104.78 -46.25
C ILE A 18 -5.97 -106.18 -46.37
N LEU A 19 -7.08 -106.45 -45.67
CA LEU A 19 -7.66 -107.79 -45.54
C LEU A 19 -8.80 -108.09 -46.51
N THR A 20 -9.70 -107.13 -46.74
CA THR A 20 -10.92 -107.35 -47.53
C THR A 20 -11.05 -106.41 -48.72
N SER A 21 -10.13 -105.44 -48.86
CA SER A 21 -10.16 -104.34 -49.85
C SER A 21 -11.42 -103.47 -49.80
N GLN A 22 -12.21 -103.57 -48.74
CA GLN A 22 -13.35 -102.71 -48.45
C GLN A 22 -12.95 -101.64 -47.44
N ASN A 23 -13.57 -100.46 -47.53
CA ASN A 23 -13.21 -99.31 -46.70
C ASN A 23 -14.03 -99.18 -45.39
N SER A 24 -14.94 -100.12 -45.09
CA SER A 24 -15.84 -99.99 -43.95
C SER A 24 -16.22 -101.32 -43.29
N ASN A 25 -15.95 -101.47 -41.99
CA ASN A 25 -16.53 -102.48 -41.10
C ASN A 25 -17.79 -101.94 -40.42
N LEU A 26 -18.62 -102.84 -39.92
CA LEU A 26 -19.66 -102.57 -38.92
C LEU A 26 -19.06 -101.91 -37.65
N ARG A 27 -17.85 -102.32 -37.21
CA ARG A 27 -17.12 -101.66 -36.11
C ARG A 27 -16.64 -100.24 -36.46
N SER A 28 -16.27 -100.01 -37.71
CA SER A 28 -15.84 -98.69 -38.19
C SER A 28 -17.05 -97.76 -38.27
N GLN A 29 -18.21 -98.25 -38.71
CA GLN A 29 -19.48 -97.52 -38.70
C GLN A 29 -19.98 -97.22 -37.29
N PHE A 30 -19.81 -98.13 -36.33
CA PHE A 30 -20.12 -97.87 -34.92
C PHE A 30 -19.22 -96.77 -34.33
N LEU A 31 -17.92 -96.79 -34.63
CA LEU A 31 -16.99 -95.74 -34.19
C LEU A 31 -17.25 -94.41 -34.91
N GLU A 32 -17.62 -94.43 -36.19
CA GLU A 32 -18.08 -93.23 -36.93
C GLU A 32 -19.37 -92.67 -36.34
N ALA A 33 -20.32 -93.54 -35.95
CA ALA A 33 -21.54 -93.14 -35.26
C ALA A 33 -21.24 -92.59 -33.85
N GLU A 34 -20.31 -93.19 -33.11
CA GLU A 34 -19.88 -92.71 -31.78
C GLU A 34 -19.13 -91.38 -31.88
N ILE A 35 -18.30 -91.18 -32.92
CA ILE A 35 -17.66 -89.90 -33.23
C ILE A 35 -18.71 -88.84 -33.63
N ASN A 36 -19.75 -89.22 -34.37
CA ASN A 36 -20.84 -88.32 -34.74
C ASN A 36 -21.78 -88.02 -33.55
N GLU A 37 -22.01 -88.98 -32.64
CA GLU A 37 -22.77 -88.78 -31.39
C GLU A 37 -22.02 -87.86 -30.41
N LEU A 38 -20.69 -87.91 -30.39
CA LEU A 38 -19.86 -86.97 -29.64
C LEU A 38 -20.01 -85.52 -30.13
N GLY A 39 -20.56 -85.31 -31.33
CA GLY A 39 -20.82 -84.00 -31.94
C GLY A 39 -19.54 -83.23 -32.30
N GLU A 40 -19.68 -82.17 -33.10
CA GLU A 40 -18.61 -81.17 -33.18
C GLU A 40 -18.44 -80.52 -31.79
N PRO A 41 -17.20 -80.31 -31.31
CA PRO A 41 -16.99 -79.60 -30.06
C PRO A 41 -17.73 -78.28 -30.17
N THR A 42 -18.67 -78.03 -29.27
CA THR A 42 -19.53 -76.86 -29.31
C THR A 42 -18.64 -75.62 -29.49
N GLU A 43 -18.71 -74.96 -30.66
CA GLU A 43 -17.95 -73.75 -30.98
C GLU A 43 -18.23 -72.58 -29.99
N ALA A 44 -19.15 -72.77 -29.05
CA ALA A 44 -19.48 -71.87 -27.95
C ALA A 44 -18.42 -71.74 -26.84
N LEU A 45 -17.25 -72.40 -26.95
CA LEU A 45 -16.12 -72.19 -26.03
C LEU A 45 -14.90 -71.59 -26.72
N GLN A 46 -15.10 -70.68 -27.68
CA GLN A 46 -14.12 -69.62 -27.93
C GLN A 46 -14.43 -68.42 -27.03
N GLU A 47 -13.51 -67.80 -26.30
CA GLU A 47 -12.11 -68.08 -26.03
C GLU A 47 -11.72 -67.01 -25.00
N VAL A 48 -11.84 -67.28 -23.69
CA VAL A 48 -11.07 -66.44 -22.76
C VAL A 48 -9.63 -66.87 -22.96
N PHE A 49 -8.86 -66.06 -23.70
CA PHE A 49 -7.48 -66.37 -24.04
C PHE A 49 -6.68 -66.61 -22.77
N ARG A 50 -6.25 -67.86 -22.54
CA ARG A 50 -5.35 -68.24 -21.46
C ARG A 50 -3.99 -68.66 -22.04
N PRO A 51 -2.88 -68.34 -21.36
CA PRO A 51 -1.58 -68.87 -21.74
C PRO A 51 -1.57 -70.42 -21.65
N THR A 52 -0.69 -71.05 -22.44
CA THR A 52 -0.53 -72.51 -22.48
C THR A 52 -0.03 -73.10 -21.16
N VAL A 53 0.72 -72.30 -20.38
CA VAL A 53 1.05 -72.59 -18.99
C VAL A 53 0.12 -71.78 -18.10
N SER A 54 -0.66 -72.46 -17.25
CA SER A 54 -1.60 -71.79 -16.36
C SER A 54 -0.85 -71.00 -15.27
N GLU A 55 -1.12 -69.71 -15.18
CA GLU A 55 -0.63 -68.85 -14.09
C GLU A 55 -1.67 -68.72 -12.96
N LEU A 56 -2.73 -69.54 -12.99
CA LEU A 56 -3.84 -69.47 -12.03
C LEU A 56 -3.36 -69.67 -10.58
N ASP A 57 -2.35 -70.51 -10.35
CA ASP A 57 -1.79 -70.74 -9.01
C ASP A 57 -1.09 -69.49 -8.47
N GLN A 58 -0.40 -68.74 -9.35
CA GLN A 58 0.24 -67.46 -8.99
C GLN A 58 -0.81 -66.38 -8.75
N LEU A 59 -1.86 -66.34 -9.58
CA LEU A 59 -2.99 -65.45 -9.40
C LEU A 59 -3.74 -65.72 -8.09
N GLN A 60 -3.95 -67.00 -7.73
CA GLN A 60 -4.53 -67.41 -6.45
C GLN A 60 -3.66 -66.99 -5.27
N GLY A 61 -2.32 -67.08 -5.40
CA GLY A 61 -1.37 -66.55 -4.43
C GLY A 61 -1.53 -65.05 -4.20
N GLU A 62 -1.70 -64.27 -5.27
CA GLU A 62 -1.92 -62.82 -5.19
C GLU A 62 -3.33 -62.46 -4.66
N PHE A 63 -4.36 -63.27 -4.97
CA PHE A 63 -5.68 -63.13 -4.32
C PHE A 63 -5.60 -63.38 -2.82
N ASN A 64 -4.89 -64.42 -2.39
CA ASN A 64 -4.67 -64.68 -0.97
C ASN A 64 -3.88 -63.55 -0.29
N ASN A 65 -2.89 -62.98 -0.99
CA ASN A 65 -2.16 -61.81 -0.53
C ASN A 65 -3.08 -60.60 -0.34
N LEU A 66 -3.97 -60.33 -1.30
CA LEU A 66 -5.00 -59.27 -1.18
C LEU A 66 -5.92 -59.51 0.01
N LEU A 67 -6.42 -60.73 0.23
CA LEU A 67 -7.28 -61.06 1.38
C LEU A 67 -6.52 -60.84 2.70
N ASN A 68 -5.27 -61.27 2.79
CA ASN A 68 -4.45 -61.16 4.00
C ASN A 68 -3.96 -59.74 4.27
N THR A 69 -3.81 -58.88 3.26
CA THR A 69 -3.30 -57.51 3.43
C THR A 69 -4.42 -56.49 3.53
N VAL A 70 -5.46 -56.59 2.69
CA VAL A 70 -6.54 -55.60 2.61
C VAL A 70 -7.71 -55.98 3.51
N LEU A 71 -8.19 -57.23 3.51
CA LEU A 71 -9.34 -57.60 4.35
C LEU A 71 -8.95 -57.83 5.81
N ALA A 72 -7.76 -58.37 6.08
CA ALA A 72 -7.27 -58.52 7.45
C ALA A 72 -7.05 -57.18 8.15
N ALA A 73 -6.69 -56.13 7.39
CA ALA A 73 -6.60 -54.77 7.89
C ALA A 73 -7.96 -54.15 8.26
N ARG A 74 -9.08 -54.82 7.99
CA ARG A 74 -10.45 -54.37 8.29
C ARG A 74 -10.66 -52.88 7.94
N PRO A 75 -10.65 -52.51 6.65
CA PRO A 75 -10.76 -51.12 6.22
C PRO A 75 -11.98 -50.41 6.81
N HIS A 76 -13.11 -51.10 6.95
CA HIS A 76 -14.31 -50.56 7.58
C HIS A 76 -14.10 -50.13 9.04
N ALA A 77 -13.33 -50.89 9.82
CA ALA A 77 -13.06 -50.59 11.22
C ALA A 77 -12.06 -49.44 11.36
N LEU A 78 -11.03 -49.40 10.49
CA LEU A 78 -10.06 -48.29 10.44
C LEU A 78 -10.72 -46.97 10.00
N LEU A 79 -11.59 -47.03 8.99
CA LEU A 79 -12.39 -45.89 8.55
C LEU A 79 -13.35 -45.42 9.66
N PHE A 80 -14.01 -46.35 10.34
CA PHE A 80 -14.91 -46.01 11.44
C PHE A 80 -14.16 -45.40 12.63
N SER A 81 -13.01 -45.96 13.01
CA SER A 81 -12.18 -45.40 14.07
C SER A 81 -11.66 -44.02 13.70
N GLN A 82 -11.28 -43.78 12.44
CA GLN A 82 -10.81 -42.47 12.00
C GLN A 82 -11.93 -41.41 12.02
N LEU A 83 -13.15 -41.79 11.63
CA LEU A 83 -14.32 -40.90 11.66
C LEU A 83 -14.81 -40.58 13.07
N THR A 84 -14.50 -41.43 14.06
CA THR A 84 -14.97 -41.28 15.45
C THR A 84 -13.90 -40.80 16.43
N SER A 85 -12.64 -41.14 16.19
CA SER A 85 -11.47 -40.73 16.97
C SER A 85 -10.27 -40.55 16.03
N ALA A 86 -9.98 -39.31 15.65
CA ALA A 86 -8.82 -38.99 14.81
C ALA A 86 -7.51 -39.25 15.59
N SER A 87 -7.02 -40.50 15.56
CA SER A 87 -5.72 -40.86 16.13
C SER A 87 -4.65 -40.91 15.05
N ASP A 88 -3.45 -40.41 15.33
CA ASP A 88 -2.32 -40.41 14.39
C ASP A 88 -1.99 -41.82 13.85
N ASP A 89 -2.11 -42.84 14.70
CA ASP A 89 -1.92 -44.25 14.33
C ASP A 89 -2.93 -44.72 13.27
N SER A 90 -4.19 -44.24 13.35
CA SER A 90 -5.22 -44.58 12.36
C SER A 90 -4.93 -43.92 11.00
N VAL A 91 -4.43 -42.68 11.00
CA VAL A 91 -4.06 -41.94 9.79
C VAL A 91 -2.86 -42.58 9.09
N GLN A 92 -1.82 -42.96 9.84
CA GLN A 92 -0.66 -43.67 9.28
C GLN A 92 -1.04 -45.05 8.73
N SER A 93 -1.88 -45.79 9.46
CA SER A 93 -2.38 -47.10 9.02
C SER A 93 -3.20 -47.00 7.73
N LEU A 94 -3.95 -45.92 7.55
CA LEU A 94 -4.71 -45.67 6.32
C LEU A 94 -3.83 -45.24 5.15
N LYS A 95 -2.79 -44.43 5.38
CA LYS A 95 -1.79 -44.10 4.35
C LYS A 95 -1.04 -45.35 3.88
N LEU A 96 -0.69 -46.25 4.81
CA LEU A 96 -0.11 -47.55 4.49
C LEU A 96 -1.06 -48.42 3.67
N LEU A 97 -2.33 -48.50 4.06
CA LEU A 97 -3.35 -49.24 3.30
C LEU A 97 -3.55 -48.66 1.89
N GLN A 98 -3.57 -47.34 1.75
CA GLN A 98 -3.68 -46.66 0.47
C GLN A 98 -2.49 -47.00 -0.45
N SER A 99 -1.26 -46.95 0.07
CA SER A 99 -0.06 -47.36 -0.68
C SER A 99 -0.11 -48.83 -1.10
N ASN A 100 -0.53 -49.72 -0.19
CA ASN A 100 -0.69 -51.14 -0.48
C ASN A 100 -1.75 -51.39 -1.58
N VAL A 101 -2.90 -50.72 -1.51
CA VAL A 101 -3.96 -50.83 -2.52
C VAL A 101 -3.46 -50.34 -3.89
N VAL A 102 -2.71 -49.23 -3.96
CA VAL A 102 -2.12 -48.72 -5.21
C VAL A 102 -1.13 -49.74 -5.80
N GLN A 103 -0.26 -50.33 -4.99
CA GLN A 103 0.68 -51.35 -5.44
C GLN A 103 -0.03 -52.61 -5.94
N ILE A 104 -1.06 -53.06 -5.25
CA ILE A 104 -1.88 -54.23 -5.62
C ILE A 104 -2.62 -53.96 -6.94
N ILE A 105 -3.21 -52.77 -7.12
CA ILE A 105 -3.85 -52.35 -8.37
C ILE A 105 -2.84 -52.40 -9.53
N ARG A 106 -1.63 -51.86 -9.35
CA ARG A 106 -0.57 -51.91 -10.38
C ARG A 106 -0.20 -53.37 -10.71
N ARG A 107 0.01 -54.21 -9.70
CA ARG A 107 0.36 -55.64 -9.89
C ARG A 107 -0.70 -56.42 -10.66
N PHE A 108 -1.99 -56.28 -10.33
CA PHE A 108 -3.09 -56.95 -11.04
C PHE A 108 -3.34 -56.40 -12.44
N SER A 109 -3.06 -55.10 -12.66
CA SER A 109 -3.21 -54.46 -13.98
C SER A 109 -2.09 -54.86 -14.95
N ASP A 110 -0.86 -55.00 -14.46
CA ASP A 110 0.33 -55.18 -15.32
C ASP A 110 0.69 -56.66 -15.54
N ARG A 111 0.51 -57.54 -14.55
CA ARG A 111 1.04 -58.92 -14.60
C ARG A 111 0.11 -59.93 -15.28
N PHE A 112 -1.20 -59.84 -15.08
CA PHE A 112 -2.15 -60.91 -15.46
C PHE A 112 -3.14 -60.45 -16.56
N ARG A 113 -2.62 -59.96 -17.68
CA ARG A 113 -3.44 -59.43 -18.79
C ARG A 113 -4.37 -60.48 -19.42
N ALA A 114 -3.94 -61.74 -19.47
CA ALA A 114 -4.74 -62.86 -19.99
C ALA A 114 -5.89 -63.26 -19.05
N TYR A 115 -5.87 -62.83 -17.78
CA TYR A 115 -6.90 -63.10 -16.76
C TYR A 115 -7.77 -61.86 -16.46
N GLY A 116 -7.87 -60.95 -17.44
CA GLY A 116 -8.59 -59.68 -17.33
C GLY A 116 -10.05 -59.81 -16.91
N ASP A 117 -10.71 -60.90 -17.28
CA ASP A 117 -12.08 -61.23 -16.86
C ASP A 117 -12.23 -61.33 -15.34
N MET A 118 -11.19 -61.77 -14.62
CA MET A 118 -11.17 -61.86 -13.16
C MET A 118 -10.48 -60.66 -12.51
N THR A 119 -9.40 -60.16 -13.10
CA THR A 119 -8.59 -59.09 -12.51
C THR A 119 -9.20 -57.70 -12.71
N VAL A 120 -9.89 -57.43 -13.82
CA VAL A 120 -10.49 -56.10 -14.09
C VAL A 120 -11.64 -55.77 -13.15
N PRO A 121 -12.61 -56.68 -12.86
CA PRO A 121 -13.62 -56.43 -11.85
C PRO A 121 -13.01 -56.18 -10.47
N LEU A 122 -11.98 -56.96 -10.09
CA LEU A 122 -11.27 -56.79 -8.83
C LEU A 122 -10.58 -55.42 -8.75
N VAL A 123 -9.82 -55.05 -9.78
CA VAL A 123 -9.15 -53.73 -9.86
C VAL A 123 -10.17 -52.60 -9.77
N SER A 124 -11.35 -52.76 -10.39
CA SER A 124 -12.42 -51.78 -10.30
C SER A 124 -12.95 -51.65 -8.86
N MET A 125 -13.17 -52.77 -8.16
CA MET A 125 -13.55 -52.76 -6.74
C MET A 125 -12.47 -52.13 -5.85
N LEU A 126 -11.19 -52.41 -6.12
CA LEU A 126 -10.07 -51.81 -5.41
C LEU A 126 -9.92 -50.30 -5.69
N ARG A 127 -10.23 -49.84 -6.92
CA ARG A 127 -10.29 -48.41 -7.24
C ARG A 127 -11.43 -47.71 -6.52
N CYS A 128 -12.59 -48.34 -6.38
CA CYS A 128 -13.67 -47.81 -5.54
C CYS A 128 -13.22 -47.70 -4.07
N LEU A 129 -12.54 -48.73 -3.55
CA LEU A 129 -11.94 -48.67 -2.21
C LEU A 129 -10.88 -47.56 -2.11
N GLN A 130 -10.04 -47.38 -3.13
CA GLN A 130 -9.03 -46.32 -3.19
C GLN A 130 -9.66 -44.92 -3.12
N ILE A 131 -10.75 -44.68 -3.86
CA ILE A 131 -11.49 -43.41 -3.80
C ILE A 131 -12.06 -43.20 -2.40
N GLY A 132 -12.67 -44.23 -1.80
CA GLY A 132 -13.19 -44.16 -0.44
C GLY A 132 -12.11 -43.88 0.61
N LEU A 133 -10.95 -44.53 0.52
CA LEU A 133 -9.79 -44.29 1.37
C LEU A 133 -9.20 -42.90 1.16
N PHE A 134 -9.18 -42.39 -0.07
CA PHE A 134 -8.73 -41.04 -0.37
C PHE A 134 -9.67 -39.99 0.27
N MET A 135 -10.98 -40.17 0.12
CA MET A 135 -11.97 -39.28 0.77
C MET A 135 -11.87 -39.32 2.30
N ALA A 136 -11.57 -40.48 2.89
CA ALA A 136 -11.35 -40.61 4.32
C ALA A 136 -10.04 -39.97 4.78
N GLY A 137 -8.97 -40.11 3.98
CA GLY A 137 -7.71 -39.41 4.19
C GLY A 137 -7.88 -37.88 4.16
N MET A 138 -8.71 -37.37 3.25
CA MET A 138 -9.06 -35.94 3.21
C MET A 138 -9.81 -35.50 4.48
N SER A 139 -10.66 -36.33 5.06
CA SER A 139 -11.41 -35.96 6.28
C SER A 139 -10.56 -35.90 7.55
N ALA A 140 -9.35 -36.45 7.53
CA ALA A 140 -8.56 -36.71 8.74
C ALA A 140 -7.30 -35.86 8.89
N GLU A 141 -6.95 -35.07 7.88
CA GLU A 141 -5.88 -34.09 8.01
C GLU A 141 -6.48 -32.80 8.59
N GLU A 142 -6.02 -32.41 9.78
CA GLU A 142 -6.35 -31.09 10.31
C GLU A 142 -5.92 -30.03 9.30
N PRO A 143 -6.77 -29.02 9.02
CA PRO A 143 -6.40 -27.95 8.12
C PRO A 143 -5.18 -27.22 8.69
N SER A 144 -4.14 -27.05 7.86
CA SER A 144 -2.98 -26.26 8.22
C SER A 144 -3.39 -24.83 8.63
N ASN A 145 -2.57 -24.15 9.44
CA ASN A 145 -2.84 -22.75 9.79
C ASN A 145 -3.01 -21.87 8.53
N ASN A 146 -2.24 -22.14 7.47
CA ASN A 146 -2.38 -21.44 6.19
C ASN A 146 -3.70 -21.75 5.48
N ALA A 147 -4.20 -22.99 5.55
CA ALA A 147 -5.52 -23.33 5.02
C ALA A 147 -6.64 -22.62 5.82
N ARG A 148 -6.52 -22.50 7.15
CA ARG A 148 -7.44 -21.72 7.99
C ARG A 148 -7.42 -20.25 7.61
N ASN A 149 -6.23 -19.69 7.39
CA ASN A 149 -6.03 -18.30 6.98
C ASN A 149 -6.65 -18.00 5.61
N ILE A 150 -6.52 -18.90 4.64
CA ILE A 150 -7.14 -18.74 3.32
C ILE A 150 -8.67 -18.74 3.43
N VAL A 151 -9.23 -19.63 4.26
CA VAL A 151 -10.68 -19.68 4.50
C VAL A 151 -11.15 -18.41 5.19
N ALA A 152 -10.43 -17.93 6.20
CA ALA A 152 -10.72 -16.66 6.88
C ALA A 152 -10.75 -15.48 5.89
N LEU A 153 -9.69 -15.33 5.07
CA LEU A 153 -9.60 -14.27 4.05
C LEU A 153 -10.75 -14.32 3.04
N SER A 154 -11.13 -15.53 2.61
CA SER A 154 -12.25 -15.73 1.68
C SER A 154 -13.59 -15.30 2.28
N LYS A 155 -13.82 -15.60 3.57
CA LYS A 155 -15.04 -15.23 4.30
C LYS A 155 -15.10 -13.75 4.68
N MET A 156 -13.95 -13.10 4.77
CA MET A 156 -13.86 -11.68 5.08
C MET A 156 -14.13 -10.80 3.85
N THR A 157 -13.93 -11.33 2.64
CA THR A 157 -13.99 -10.52 1.42
C THR A 157 -15.33 -10.70 0.70
N PRO A 158 -16.11 -9.63 0.48
CA PRO A 158 -17.32 -9.69 -0.34
C PRO A 158 -17.02 -10.27 -1.73
N PHE A 159 -17.94 -11.07 -2.26
CA PHE A 159 -17.80 -11.77 -3.56
C PHE A 159 -16.70 -12.86 -3.62
N LEU A 160 -15.93 -13.09 -2.53
CA LEU A 160 -15.00 -14.23 -2.41
C LEU A 160 -15.48 -15.32 -1.44
N GLY A 161 -16.78 -15.35 -1.13
CA GLY A 161 -17.41 -16.28 -0.19
C GLY A 161 -17.79 -15.65 1.14
N GLY A 162 -17.47 -14.36 1.35
CA GLY A 162 -17.84 -13.58 2.51
C GLY A 162 -19.15 -12.81 2.40
N GLU A 163 -19.76 -12.56 3.56
CA GLU A 163 -20.88 -11.62 3.72
C GLU A 163 -20.36 -10.21 4.03
N ALA A 164 -21.22 -9.20 3.96
CA ALA A 164 -20.85 -7.80 4.21
C ALA A 164 -20.65 -7.48 5.70
N GLU A 165 -20.90 -8.44 6.60
CA GLU A 165 -20.76 -8.26 8.04
C GLU A 165 -19.31 -8.44 8.50
N PHE A 166 -18.93 -7.68 9.52
CA PHE A 166 -17.62 -7.73 10.14
C PHE A 166 -17.48 -9.03 10.98
N ASP A 167 -16.44 -9.82 10.73
CA ASP A 167 -16.14 -11.07 11.46
C ASP A 167 -14.93 -10.87 12.39
N ASP A 168 -15.18 -10.87 13.71
CA ASP A 168 -14.19 -10.59 14.76
C ASP A 168 -13.13 -11.69 14.90
N SER A 169 -13.39 -12.89 14.36
CA SER A 169 -12.73 -14.12 14.81
C SER A 169 -11.25 -14.25 14.44
N ASN A 170 -10.70 -13.42 13.54
CA ASN A 170 -9.28 -13.48 13.09
C ASN A 170 -8.53 -12.14 13.12
N SER A 171 -9.02 -11.15 13.88
CA SER A 171 -8.46 -9.79 13.93
C SER A 171 -6.97 -9.69 14.33
N SER A 172 -6.44 -10.67 15.07
CA SER A 172 -5.05 -10.67 15.60
C SER A 172 -4.02 -11.26 14.63
N GLU A 173 -4.40 -12.21 13.78
CA GLU A 173 -3.45 -12.93 12.91
C GLU A 173 -3.15 -12.17 11.60
N GLN A 174 -4.08 -11.30 11.15
CA GLN A 174 -4.01 -10.58 9.88
C GLN A 174 -4.52 -9.13 9.99
N PRO A 175 -3.78 -8.26 10.71
CA PRO A 175 -4.28 -6.93 11.06
C PRO A 175 -4.41 -5.99 9.84
N LEU A 176 -3.54 -6.10 8.84
CA LEU A 176 -3.58 -5.21 7.67
C LEU A 176 -4.77 -5.53 6.75
N GLU A 177 -5.11 -6.81 6.65
CA GLU A 177 -6.17 -7.31 5.80
C GLU A 177 -7.55 -6.93 6.38
N VAL A 178 -7.70 -7.08 7.71
CA VAL A 178 -8.91 -6.66 8.43
C VAL A 178 -9.09 -5.14 8.35
N LEU A 179 -8.01 -4.35 8.47
CA LEU A 179 -8.07 -2.90 8.26
C LEU A 179 -8.47 -2.52 6.82
N GLY A 180 -8.02 -3.29 5.83
CA GLY A 180 -8.47 -3.15 4.45
C GLY A 180 -9.99 -3.37 4.31
N GLN A 181 -10.55 -4.37 4.99
CA GLN A 181 -12.00 -4.59 5.02
C GLN A 181 -12.74 -3.43 5.71
N ILE A 182 -12.26 -2.98 6.88
CA ILE A 182 -12.83 -1.85 7.61
C ILE A 182 -12.83 -0.59 6.75
N ALA A 183 -11.76 -0.31 6.01
CA ALA A 183 -11.70 0.82 5.08
C ALA A 183 -12.79 0.74 3.99
N THR A 184 -13.09 -0.46 3.49
CA THR A 184 -14.18 -0.64 2.52
C THR A 184 -15.56 -0.45 3.13
N ILE A 185 -15.82 -0.98 4.33
CA ILE A 185 -17.09 -0.79 5.05
C ILE A 185 -17.32 0.69 5.34
N THR A 186 -16.27 1.37 5.83
CA THR A 186 -16.30 2.81 6.11
C THR A 186 -16.61 3.64 4.87
N SER A 187 -16.12 3.22 3.70
CA SER A 187 -16.42 3.89 2.43
C SER A 187 -17.88 3.73 1.98
N ILE A 188 -18.56 2.67 2.41
CA ILE A 188 -19.96 2.36 2.06
C ILE A 188 -20.93 3.01 3.06
N ASP A 189 -20.77 2.71 4.34
CA ASP A 189 -21.73 3.04 5.41
C ASP A 189 -21.34 4.29 6.21
N GLY A 190 -20.12 4.79 6.04
CA GLY A 190 -19.55 5.90 6.82
C GLY A 190 -19.04 5.46 8.19
N ILE A 191 -18.22 6.33 8.81
CA ILE A 191 -17.53 6.07 10.09
C ILE A 191 -18.54 5.98 11.25
N ASP A 192 -19.68 6.68 11.15
CA ASP A 192 -20.71 6.72 12.20
C ASP A 192 -21.54 5.43 12.29
N SER A 193 -21.36 4.51 11.34
CA SER A 193 -22.08 3.23 11.31
C SER A 193 -21.53 2.21 12.30
N PHE A 194 -20.29 2.37 12.77
CA PHE A 194 -19.65 1.41 13.67
C PHE A 194 -20.20 1.48 15.10
N GLY A 195 -20.65 0.34 15.61
CA GLY A 195 -21.05 0.17 17.01
C GLY A 195 -19.88 0.25 17.99
N ASP A 196 -20.17 0.25 19.29
CA ASP A 196 -19.15 0.31 20.37
C ASP A 196 -18.13 -0.84 20.27
N ASP A 197 -18.63 -2.07 20.13
CA ASP A 197 -17.78 -3.26 19.99
C ASP A 197 -16.84 -3.19 18.78
N GLN A 198 -17.33 -2.71 17.63
CA GLN A 198 -16.53 -2.57 16.40
C GLN A 198 -15.46 -1.48 16.54
N ARG A 199 -15.77 -0.35 17.20
CA ARG A 199 -14.79 0.71 17.47
C ARG A 199 -13.65 0.21 18.36
N GLN A 200 -13.96 -0.57 19.37
CA GLN A 200 -12.95 -1.20 20.24
C GLN A 200 -12.08 -2.19 19.47
N ILE A 201 -12.63 -2.94 18.53
CA ILE A 201 -11.85 -3.87 17.70
C ILE A 201 -10.91 -3.10 16.75
N ILE A 202 -11.39 -2.04 16.11
CA ILE A 202 -10.57 -1.15 15.27
C ILE A 202 -9.38 -0.61 16.09
N TYR A 203 -9.66 -0.11 17.29
CA TYR A 203 -8.63 0.38 18.20
C TYR A 203 -7.63 -0.73 18.59
N ASN A 204 -8.11 -1.90 18.99
CA ASN A 204 -7.26 -3.03 19.40
C ASN A 204 -6.34 -3.49 18.26
N ILE A 205 -6.80 -3.47 17.01
CA ILE A 205 -5.97 -3.81 15.85
C ILE A 205 -4.86 -2.78 15.66
N PHE A 206 -5.18 -1.48 15.67
CA PHE A 206 -4.15 -0.43 15.56
C PHE A 206 -3.16 -0.48 16.74
N HIS A 207 -3.65 -0.73 17.94
CA HIS A 207 -2.82 -0.86 19.14
C HIS A 207 -1.92 -2.10 19.08
N SER A 208 -2.43 -3.25 18.64
CA SER A 208 -1.61 -4.46 18.45
C SER A 208 -0.50 -4.26 17.43
N CYS A 209 -0.78 -3.59 16.30
CA CYS A 209 0.24 -3.20 15.33
C CYS A 209 1.31 -2.29 15.96
N PHE A 210 0.89 -1.34 16.79
CA PHE A 210 1.80 -0.47 17.52
C PHE A 210 2.66 -1.23 18.54
N GLU A 211 2.10 -2.17 19.30
CA GLU A 211 2.86 -3.01 20.23
C GLU A 211 3.89 -3.89 19.51
N GLN A 212 3.51 -4.49 18.38
CA GLN A 212 4.42 -5.28 17.54
C GLN A 212 5.56 -4.43 17.01
N TRP A 213 5.26 -3.22 16.52
CA TRP A 213 6.27 -2.25 16.08
C TRP A 213 7.18 -1.81 17.23
N SER A 214 6.62 -1.48 18.40
CA SER A 214 7.36 -1.04 19.58
C SER A 214 8.31 -2.12 20.08
N LYS A 215 7.84 -3.37 20.14
CA LYS A 215 8.67 -4.54 20.46
C LYS A 215 9.78 -4.75 19.43
N ARG A 216 9.47 -4.58 18.14
CA ARG A 216 10.48 -4.68 17.07
C ARG A 216 11.53 -3.58 17.18
N LEU A 217 11.13 -2.36 17.51
CA LEU A 217 12.03 -1.22 17.72
C LEU A 217 13.02 -1.48 18.87
N GLU A 218 12.55 -2.07 19.97
CA GLU A 218 13.43 -2.42 21.09
C GLU A 218 14.41 -3.55 20.74
N LEU A 219 13.97 -4.56 19.99
CA LEU A 219 14.87 -5.60 19.46
C LEU A 219 15.91 -5.01 18.51
N ASP A 220 15.50 -4.14 17.59
CA ASP A 220 16.40 -3.46 16.67
C ASP A 220 17.39 -2.57 17.44
N ARG A 221 16.96 -1.95 18.54
CA ARG A 221 17.83 -1.19 19.44
C ARG A 221 18.90 -2.08 20.07
N GLU A 222 18.53 -3.23 20.64
CA GLU A 222 19.46 -4.20 21.23
C GLU A 222 20.46 -4.73 20.19
N GLU A 223 19.97 -5.13 19.00
CA GLU A 223 20.81 -5.55 17.89
C GLU A 223 21.79 -4.46 17.46
N ALA A 224 21.31 -3.22 17.42
CA ALA A 224 22.14 -2.11 17.02
C ALA A 224 23.12 -1.72 18.14
N GLU A 225 22.84 -2.01 19.41
CA GLU A 225 23.79 -1.84 20.54
C GLU A 225 24.93 -2.86 20.45
N THR A 226 24.60 -4.10 20.08
CA THR A 226 25.61 -5.13 19.84
C THR A 226 26.45 -4.87 18.59
N LYS A 227 25.85 -4.38 17.49
CA LYS A 227 26.54 -4.00 16.25
C LYS A 227 27.27 -2.65 16.37
N GLY A 228 26.74 -1.73 17.17
CA GLY A 228 27.20 -0.35 17.36
C GLY A 228 28.45 -0.18 18.22
N GLY A 229 29.00 -1.26 18.78
CA GLY A 229 30.36 -1.25 19.35
C GLY A 229 31.47 -1.00 18.31
N LEU A 230 31.13 -0.97 17.01
CA LEU A 230 32.04 -0.80 15.89
C LEU A 230 31.73 0.49 15.08
N TYR A 231 31.61 1.64 15.74
CA TYR A 231 31.35 2.90 15.04
C TYR A 231 32.60 3.40 14.29
N ARG A 232 32.55 3.36 12.95
CA ARG A 232 33.43 4.14 12.07
C ARG A 232 32.87 5.57 12.01
N PHE A 233 33.71 6.56 12.28
CA PHE A 233 33.37 7.98 12.10
C PHE A 233 33.14 8.24 10.60
N LYS A 234 31.88 8.44 10.20
CA LYS A 234 31.49 8.94 8.87
C LYS A 234 31.37 10.47 8.97
N GLY A 235 32.21 11.18 8.23
CA GLY A 235 32.31 12.63 8.27
C GLY A 235 33.50 13.18 7.50
N SER A 236 34.18 12.33 6.74
CA SER A 236 35.23 12.73 5.81
C SER A 236 34.60 13.14 4.47
N PHE A 237 35.30 13.98 3.71
CA PHE A 237 34.91 14.35 2.35
C PHE A 237 34.78 13.14 1.41
N GLU A 238 35.46 12.04 1.71
CA GLU A 238 35.33 10.78 0.97
C GLU A 238 33.97 10.12 1.21
N ASP A 239 33.42 10.22 2.42
CA ASP A 239 32.10 9.68 2.76
C ASP A 239 30.97 10.46 2.05
N GLU A 240 31.08 11.79 1.94
CA GLU A 240 30.09 12.62 1.20
C GLU A 240 30.05 12.27 -0.30
N ASN A 241 31.21 11.98 -0.89
CA ASN A 241 31.29 11.57 -2.29
C ASN A 241 30.75 10.14 -2.50
N GLU A 242 30.96 9.24 -1.54
CA GLU A 242 30.42 7.87 -1.58
C GLU A 242 28.89 7.88 -1.49
N GLU A 243 28.32 8.69 -0.59
CA GLU A 243 26.87 8.88 -0.47
C GLU A 243 26.24 9.55 -1.70
N ASP A 244 26.93 10.54 -2.28
CA ASP A 244 26.49 11.18 -3.53
C ASP A 244 26.50 10.17 -4.70
N LEU A 245 27.46 9.24 -4.72
CA LEU A 245 27.53 8.17 -5.71
C LEU A 245 26.41 7.15 -5.52
N GLU A 246 26.12 6.74 -4.27
CA GLU A 246 25.01 5.85 -3.95
C GLU A 246 23.66 6.46 -4.36
N GLN A 247 23.43 7.74 -4.05
CA GLN A 247 22.22 8.45 -4.46
C GLN A 247 22.13 8.64 -5.98
N PHE A 248 23.26 8.82 -6.65
CA PHE A 248 23.30 8.86 -8.11
C PHE A 248 22.92 7.49 -8.69
N ASN A 249 23.44 6.40 -8.12
CA ASN A 249 23.16 5.04 -8.54
C ASN A 249 21.72 4.60 -8.24
N GLU A 250 21.10 5.11 -7.16
CA GLU A 250 19.68 4.88 -6.86
C GLU A 250 18.77 5.47 -7.96
N LEU A 251 19.11 6.66 -8.46
CA LEU A 251 18.34 7.36 -9.49
C LEU A 251 18.69 6.88 -10.91
N PHE A 252 19.95 6.53 -11.14
CA PHE A 252 20.49 6.11 -12.44
C PHE A 252 21.37 4.86 -12.27
N PRO A 253 20.77 3.67 -12.14
CA PRO A 253 21.54 2.43 -11.97
C PRO A 253 22.45 2.18 -13.18
N ALA A 254 23.74 1.93 -12.91
CA ALA A 254 24.71 1.56 -13.94
C ALA A 254 24.55 0.08 -14.30
N PHE A 255 23.74 -0.23 -15.32
CA PHE A 255 23.56 -1.61 -15.81
C PHE A 255 24.71 -2.11 -16.69
N ASP A 256 25.76 -1.31 -16.88
CA ASP A 256 26.92 -1.60 -17.74
C ASP A 256 28.04 -2.39 -17.02
N GLU A 257 28.03 -2.45 -15.68
CA GLU A 257 29.07 -3.12 -14.88
C GLU A 257 28.54 -4.46 -14.33
N GLU A 258 29.27 -5.54 -14.58
CA GLU A 258 28.96 -6.88 -14.07
C GLU A 258 28.97 -6.88 -12.52
N GLU A 259 27.94 -7.51 -11.94
CA GLU A 259 27.70 -7.70 -10.51
C GLU A 259 27.28 -6.46 -9.69
N SER A 260 25.99 -6.10 -9.79
CA SER A 260 25.31 -5.37 -8.72
C SER A 260 25.35 -6.22 -7.44
N LYS A 261 26.11 -5.78 -6.43
CA LYS A 261 26.05 -6.33 -5.08
C LYS A 261 24.58 -6.40 -4.64
N PRO A 262 24.10 -7.54 -4.09
CA PRO A 262 22.74 -7.63 -3.60
C PRO A 262 22.55 -6.56 -2.53
N ILE A 263 21.50 -5.75 -2.68
CA ILE A 263 21.07 -4.72 -1.75
C ILE A 263 20.72 -5.43 -0.43
N GLY A 264 21.71 -5.57 0.44
CA GLY A 264 21.60 -6.21 1.73
C GLY A 264 20.93 -5.26 2.72
N GLY A 265 19.60 -5.32 2.81
CA GLY A 265 18.84 -4.52 3.76
C GLY A 265 17.37 -4.91 3.92
N THR A 266 16.96 -6.13 3.57
CA THR A 266 15.54 -6.52 3.47
C THR A 266 14.75 -6.50 4.79
N ILE A 267 15.41 -6.53 5.95
CA ILE A 267 14.74 -6.67 7.25
C ILE A 267 14.25 -5.32 7.82
N HIS A 268 15.00 -4.22 7.64
CA HIS A 268 14.62 -2.90 8.16
C HIS A 268 13.54 -2.20 7.31
N HIS A 269 13.40 -2.56 6.04
CA HIS A 269 12.33 -2.03 5.17
C HIS A 269 10.94 -2.53 5.59
N ALA A 270 10.81 -3.77 6.08
CA ALA A 270 9.51 -4.35 6.41
C ALA A 270 8.72 -3.52 7.45
N ALA A 271 9.35 -3.06 8.53
CA ALA A 271 8.67 -2.26 9.58
C ALA A 271 8.31 -0.84 9.10
N ARG A 272 9.11 -0.29 8.18
CA ARG A 272 8.83 1.00 7.53
C ARG A 272 7.68 0.86 6.55
N ASP A 273 7.67 -0.21 5.76
CA ASP A 273 6.66 -0.49 4.76
C ASP A 273 5.30 -0.78 5.42
N THR A 274 5.29 -1.51 6.55
CA THR A 274 4.06 -1.69 7.34
C THR A 274 3.53 -0.38 7.89
N ALA A 275 4.39 0.54 8.37
CA ALA A 275 3.98 1.87 8.81
C ALA A 275 3.34 2.69 7.68
N ILE A 276 3.93 2.64 6.48
CA ILE A 276 3.42 3.35 5.29
C ILE A 276 2.06 2.79 4.87
N ILE A 277 1.93 1.46 4.79
CA ILE A 277 0.67 0.79 4.46
C ILE A 277 -0.40 1.12 5.50
N LEU A 278 -0.05 1.06 6.79
CA LEU A 278 -0.96 1.36 7.89
C LEU A 278 -1.44 2.81 7.88
N SER A 279 -0.55 3.77 7.62
CA SER A 279 -0.92 5.17 7.47
C SER A 279 -1.84 5.40 6.27
N LYS A 280 -1.60 4.72 5.13
CA LYS A 280 -2.48 4.78 3.96
C LYS A 280 -3.88 4.23 4.29
N LEU A 281 -3.96 3.07 4.96
CA LEU A 281 -5.23 2.49 5.40
C LEU A 281 -5.95 3.37 6.43
N HIS A 282 -5.23 3.94 7.38
CA HIS A 282 -5.78 4.88 8.37
C HIS A 282 -6.36 6.12 7.69
N ALA A 283 -5.64 6.70 6.71
CA ALA A 283 -6.14 7.81 5.90
C ALA A 283 -7.44 7.46 5.15
N GLU A 284 -7.54 6.25 4.63
CA GLU A 284 -8.72 5.75 3.92
C GLU A 284 -9.93 5.53 4.83
N ILE A 285 -9.71 5.12 6.07
CA ILE A 285 -10.77 4.97 7.06
C ILE A 285 -11.29 6.34 7.51
N TYR A 286 -10.39 7.27 7.87
CA TYR A 286 -10.81 8.47 8.60
C TYR A 286 -10.96 9.75 7.77
N LEU A 287 -10.34 9.86 6.58
CA LEU A 287 -10.32 11.11 5.79
C LEU A 287 -10.75 10.94 4.34
N ASN A 288 -10.25 9.93 3.65
CA ASN A 288 -10.38 9.81 2.20
C ASN A 288 -11.68 9.07 1.84
N LYS A 289 -12.73 9.82 1.54
CA LYS A 289 -13.94 9.28 0.91
C LYS A 289 -13.62 8.90 -0.54
N SER A 290 -13.52 7.61 -0.81
CA SER A 290 -13.24 7.07 -2.13
C SER A 290 -14.50 6.43 -2.73
N VAL A 291 -14.49 6.20 -4.04
CA VAL A 291 -15.63 5.57 -4.73
C VAL A 291 -15.77 4.12 -4.21
N PRO A 292 -16.93 3.74 -3.64
CA PRO A 292 -17.10 2.44 -3.00
C PRO A 292 -16.80 1.24 -3.92
N ALA A 293 -17.18 1.35 -5.21
CA ALA A 293 -16.96 0.30 -6.20
C ALA A 293 -15.47 0.02 -6.46
N ASP A 294 -14.65 1.07 -6.57
CA ASP A 294 -13.21 0.93 -6.79
C ASP A 294 -12.53 0.30 -5.56
N LYS A 295 -13.03 0.62 -4.36
CA LYS A 295 -12.53 0.05 -3.12
C LYS A 295 -12.82 -1.42 -2.96
N ILE A 296 -14.06 -1.86 -3.21
CA ILE A 296 -14.40 -3.28 -3.21
C ILE A 296 -13.52 -4.04 -4.21
N THR A 297 -13.34 -3.50 -5.41
CA THR A 297 -12.49 -4.09 -6.45
C THR A 297 -11.02 -4.16 -6.02
N SER A 298 -10.51 -3.11 -5.38
CA SER A 298 -9.14 -3.08 -4.84
C SER A 298 -8.93 -4.07 -3.68
N LEU A 299 -9.93 -4.23 -2.82
CA LEU A 299 -9.92 -5.20 -1.72
C LEU A 299 -9.86 -6.61 -2.28
N ILE A 300 -10.77 -6.98 -3.20
CA ILE A 300 -10.78 -8.29 -3.87
C ILE A 300 -9.41 -8.60 -4.50
N ARG A 301 -8.80 -7.61 -5.18
CA ARG A 301 -7.47 -7.74 -5.78
C ARG A 301 -6.38 -7.99 -4.73
N SER A 302 -6.36 -7.20 -3.66
CA SER A 302 -5.36 -7.32 -2.60
C SER A 302 -5.47 -8.66 -1.86
N MET A 303 -6.69 -9.08 -1.53
CA MET A 303 -6.98 -10.34 -0.84
C MET A 303 -6.67 -11.54 -1.73
N ALA A 304 -7.08 -11.53 -3.01
CA ALA A 304 -6.77 -12.61 -3.94
C ALA A 304 -5.26 -12.77 -4.18
N SER A 305 -4.52 -11.66 -4.29
CA SER A 305 -3.05 -11.69 -4.40
C SER A 305 -2.41 -12.25 -3.13
N ARG A 306 -2.89 -11.85 -1.95
CA ARG A 306 -2.38 -12.35 -0.67
C ARG A 306 -2.64 -13.85 -0.50
N ILE A 307 -3.83 -14.33 -0.84
CA ILE A 307 -4.17 -15.76 -0.87
C ILE A 307 -3.20 -16.51 -1.79
N GLY A 308 -2.90 -15.97 -2.98
CA GLY A 308 -1.93 -16.54 -3.90
C GLY A 308 -0.51 -16.63 -3.32
N THR A 309 -0.05 -15.61 -2.58
CA THR A 309 1.27 -15.64 -1.92
C THR A 309 1.34 -16.68 -0.81
N ILE A 310 0.31 -16.78 0.03
CA ILE A 310 0.22 -17.78 1.10
C ILE A 310 0.22 -19.19 0.49
N TRP A 311 -0.54 -19.39 -0.58
CA TRP A 311 -0.58 -20.66 -1.31
C TRP A 311 0.79 -21.06 -1.85
N ASN A 312 1.55 -20.11 -2.41
CA ASN A 312 2.86 -20.39 -2.98
C ASN A 312 3.95 -20.63 -1.92
N SER A 313 3.82 -20.05 -0.72
CA SER A 313 4.78 -20.27 0.36
C SER A 313 4.74 -21.68 0.94
N ASP A 314 3.60 -22.37 0.86
CA ASP A 314 3.45 -23.74 1.34
C ASP A 314 3.70 -24.75 0.22
N THR A 315 4.95 -25.21 0.12
CA THR A 315 5.33 -26.32 -0.78
C THR A 315 4.61 -27.64 -0.41
N SER A 316 4.05 -27.75 0.80
CA SER A 316 3.24 -28.87 1.27
C SER A 316 1.89 -29.01 0.55
N LEU A 317 1.29 -27.90 0.07
CA LEU A 317 -0.02 -27.88 -0.60
C LEU A 317 -0.01 -28.53 -1.99
N TYR A 318 1.16 -28.61 -2.64
CA TYR A 318 1.30 -29.22 -3.97
C TYR A 318 1.30 -30.76 -3.94
N GLY A 319 1.38 -31.37 -2.75
CA GLY A 319 1.57 -32.83 -2.58
C GLY A 319 0.62 -33.53 -1.60
N SER A 320 0.09 -32.84 -0.59
CA SER A 320 -1.01 -33.35 0.23
C SER A 320 -2.31 -32.72 -0.23
N GLY A 321 -3.32 -33.55 -0.51
CA GLY A 321 -4.70 -33.09 -0.70
C GLY A 321 -5.31 -32.61 0.62
N GLN A 322 -4.62 -31.68 1.31
CA GLN A 322 -5.11 -31.03 2.50
C GLN A 322 -6.35 -30.22 2.16
N THR A 323 -7.25 -30.21 3.13
CA THR A 323 -8.62 -29.74 3.07
C THR A 323 -8.71 -28.24 2.83
N THR A 324 -8.53 -27.79 1.58
CA THR A 324 -9.23 -26.58 1.17
C THR A 324 -10.72 -26.88 1.21
N SER A 325 -11.43 -26.14 2.05
CA SER A 325 -12.87 -26.27 2.25
C SER A 325 -13.65 -26.46 0.94
N ARG A 326 -14.70 -27.30 0.98
CA ARG A 326 -15.68 -27.40 -0.11
C ARG A 326 -16.22 -26.01 -0.42
N GLY A 327 -16.12 -25.56 -1.67
CA GLY A 327 -16.63 -24.25 -2.12
C GLY A 327 -15.57 -23.18 -2.35
N LEU A 328 -14.31 -23.41 -1.95
CA LEU A 328 -13.24 -22.42 -2.13
C LEU A 328 -12.97 -22.10 -3.62
N THR A 329 -13.12 -23.08 -4.51
CA THR A 329 -12.93 -22.86 -5.96
C THR A 329 -13.99 -21.91 -6.54
N GLU A 330 -15.24 -22.04 -6.11
CA GLU A 330 -16.32 -21.15 -6.54
C GLU A 330 -16.10 -19.74 -5.99
N SER A 331 -15.68 -19.67 -4.73
CA SER A 331 -15.48 -18.41 -4.03
C SER A 331 -14.24 -17.65 -4.53
N LEU A 332 -13.15 -18.33 -4.92
CA LEU A 332 -11.94 -17.68 -5.44
C LEU A 332 -12.02 -17.30 -6.93
N LEU A 333 -13.01 -17.83 -7.67
CA LEU A 333 -13.09 -17.63 -9.11
C LEU A 333 -13.20 -16.15 -9.52
N PRO A 334 -14.04 -15.30 -8.88
CA PRO A 334 -14.12 -13.88 -9.24
C PRO A 334 -12.79 -13.15 -9.06
N GLY A 335 -12.09 -13.39 -7.95
CA GLY A 335 -10.78 -12.78 -7.69
C GLY A 335 -9.71 -13.25 -8.67
N ALA A 336 -9.71 -14.55 -9.01
CA ALA A 336 -8.78 -15.10 -10.00
C ALA A 336 -9.03 -14.55 -11.40
N LEU A 337 -10.29 -14.41 -11.82
CA LEU A 337 -10.65 -13.80 -13.11
C LEU A 337 -10.23 -12.33 -13.18
N LEU A 338 -10.38 -11.59 -12.08
CA LEU A 338 -9.97 -10.18 -12.00
C LEU A 338 -8.45 -10.03 -12.09
N LEU A 339 -7.68 -10.83 -11.35
CA LEU A 339 -6.21 -10.85 -11.45
C LEU A 339 -5.73 -11.29 -12.83
N LEU A 340 -6.43 -12.23 -13.46
CA LEU A 340 -6.12 -12.67 -14.81
C LEU A 340 -6.39 -11.55 -15.82
N ASP A 341 -7.50 -10.83 -15.68
CA ASP A 341 -7.81 -9.66 -16.51
C ASP A 341 -6.74 -8.57 -16.36
N ASP A 342 -6.29 -8.26 -15.14
CA ASP A 342 -5.20 -7.31 -14.91
C ASP A 342 -3.91 -7.73 -15.65
N LYS A 343 -3.58 -9.03 -15.62
CA LYS A 343 -2.41 -9.56 -16.34
C LYS A 343 -2.59 -9.53 -17.86
N ILE A 344 -3.79 -9.84 -18.36
CA ILE A 344 -4.11 -9.74 -19.79
C ILE A 344 -4.01 -8.28 -20.25
N GLN A 345 -4.58 -7.35 -19.48
CA GLN A 345 -4.50 -5.92 -19.74
C GLN A 345 -3.04 -5.44 -19.69
N ALA A 346 -2.26 -5.80 -18.68
CA ALA A 346 -0.84 -5.45 -18.61
C ALA A 346 -0.05 -6.00 -19.81
N LEU A 347 -0.47 -7.15 -20.34
CA LEU A 347 0.12 -7.75 -21.53
C LEU A 347 -0.42 -7.15 -22.83
N ASN A 348 -1.45 -6.32 -22.87
CA ASN A 348 -1.95 -5.78 -24.14
C ASN A 348 -1.01 -4.73 -24.73
N ALA A 349 -0.89 -4.71 -26.07
CA ALA A 349 0.04 -3.82 -26.78
C ALA A 349 -0.40 -2.34 -26.77
N ASP A 350 -1.69 -2.09 -26.54
CA ASP A 350 -2.32 -0.76 -26.51
C ASP A 350 -2.36 -0.17 -25.10
N THR A 351 -1.86 -0.89 -24.10
CA THR A 351 -1.86 -0.43 -22.71
C THR A 351 -0.93 0.76 -22.59
N THR A 352 -1.52 1.92 -22.32
CA THR A 352 -0.79 3.14 -22.02
C THR A 352 0.05 2.91 -20.78
N THR A 353 1.34 3.26 -20.85
CA THR A 353 2.22 3.28 -19.67
C THR A 353 1.54 4.09 -18.56
N SER A 354 1.60 3.58 -17.33
CA SER A 354 1.02 4.28 -16.18
C SER A 354 1.55 5.71 -16.07
N ASP A 355 0.74 6.60 -15.49
CA ASP A 355 1.18 7.97 -15.21
C ASP A 355 2.39 7.99 -14.27
N THR A 356 2.61 6.94 -13.47
CA THR A 356 3.76 6.77 -12.56
C THR A 356 4.91 5.93 -13.16
N TYR A 357 4.99 5.76 -14.49
CA TYR A 357 6.04 4.92 -15.10
C TYR A 357 7.46 5.52 -14.94
N ASN A 358 8.36 4.73 -14.33
CA ASN A 358 9.78 5.00 -14.20
C ASN A 358 10.62 4.14 -15.16
N PHE A 359 11.36 4.77 -16.07
CA PHE A 359 12.19 4.09 -17.08
C PHE A 359 13.30 3.19 -16.48
N TYR A 360 13.82 3.52 -15.30
CA TYR A 360 14.97 2.84 -14.70
C TYR A 360 14.59 1.69 -13.77
N LEU A 361 13.40 1.72 -13.18
CA LEU A 361 12.95 0.76 -12.18
C LEU A 361 11.80 -0.13 -12.68
N ASP A 362 10.94 0.39 -13.56
CA ASP A 362 9.73 -0.31 -13.96
C ASP A 362 9.87 -1.07 -15.28
N ALA A 363 9.18 -2.20 -15.35
CA ALA A 363 9.03 -2.98 -16.57
C ALA A 363 8.05 -2.32 -17.55
N ASN A 364 8.32 -2.44 -18.85
CA ASN A 364 7.39 -2.02 -19.91
C ASN A 364 7.22 -3.16 -20.93
N LEU A 365 6.14 -3.91 -20.72
CA LEU A 365 5.80 -5.13 -21.46
C LEU A 365 5.48 -4.87 -22.94
N PRO A 366 4.73 -3.82 -23.32
CA PRO A 366 4.46 -3.53 -24.73
C PRO A 366 5.73 -3.33 -25.56
N GLU A 367 6.67 -2.53 -25.08
CA GLU A 367 7.93 -2.25 -25.78
C GLU A 367 8.88 -3.45 -25.77
N ALA A 368 8.95 -4.20 -24.65
CA ALA A 368 9.69 -5.45 -24.58
C ALA A 368 9.17 -6.47 -25.61
N ARG A 369 7.85 -6.59 -25.80
CA ARG A 369 7.28 -7.50 -26.81
C ARG A 369 7.60 -7.06 -28.24
N LYS A 370 7.52 -5.76 -28.55
CA LYS A 370 7.93 -5.23 -29.86
C LYS A 370 9.38 -5.57 -30.16
N LEU A 371 10.25 -5.46 -29.14
CA LEU A 371 11.65 -5.87 -29.25
C LEU A 371 11.79 -7.37 -29.52
N VAL A 372 11.13 -8.24 -28.76
CA VAL A 372 11.19 -9.70 -28.97
C VAL A 372 10.80 -10.08 -30.40
N GLY A 373 9.73 -9.49 -30.93
CA GLY A 373 9.33 -9.69 -32.32
C GLY A 373 10.38 -9.24 -33.33
N LEU A 374 11.05 -8.12 -33.08
CA LEU A 374 12.15 -7.62 -33.93
C LEU A 374 13.39 -8.51 -33.85
N ILE A 375 13.78 -8.94 -32.65
CA ILE A 375 14.96 -9.79 -32.43
C ILE A 375 14.76 -11.18 -33.06
N HIS A 376 13.57 -11.76 -33.00
CA HIS A 376 13.30 -12.99 -33.74
C HIS A 376 13.41 -12.82 -35.25
N GLN A 377 12.97 -11.68 -35.82
CA GLN A 377 13.18 -11.39 -37.24
C GLN A 377 14.67 -11.25 -37.59
N VAL A 378 15.47 -10.65 -36.70
CA VAL A 378 16.94 -10.60 -36.83
C VAL A 378 17.52 -12.01 -36.77
N GLN A 379 17.15 -12.84 -35.80
CA GLN A 379 17.64 -14.21 -35.69
C GLN A 379 17.32 -15.05 -36.92
N VAL A 380 16.10 -14.97 -37.45
CA VAL A 380 15.72 -15.69 -38.68
C VAL A 380 16.59 -15.24 -39.85
N ARG A 381 16.73 -13.92 -40.05
CA ARG A 381 17.54 -13.38 -41.14
C ARG A 381 19.02 -13.76 -41.03
N PHE A 382 19.61 -13.72 -39.83
CA PHE A 382 21.02 -14.05 -39.64
C PHE A 382 21.28 -15.57 -39.72
N ARG A 383 20.29 -16.42 -39.42
CA ARG A 383 20.38 -17.87 -39.71
C ARG A 383 20.33 -18.14 -41.22
N GLU A 384 19.45 -17.46 -41.97
CA GLU A 384 19.44 -17.54 -43.44
C GLU A 384 20.80 -17.14 -44.04
N LEU A 385 21.45 -16.11 -43.48
CA LEU A 385 22.79 -15.68 -43.90
C LEU A 385 23.89 -16.70 -43.53
N GLN A 386 23.70 -17.46 -42.45
CA GLN A 386 24.62 -18.52 -42.03
C GLN A 386 24.55 -19.76 -42.96
N GLU A 387 23.41 -20.00 -43.60
CA GLU A 387 23.23 -21.09 -44.59
C GLU A 387 23.95 -20.81 -45.93
N VAL A 388 24.46 -19.59 -46.14
CA VAL A 388 25.23 -19.24 -47.34
C VAL A 388 26.68 -19.69 -47.16
N ASP A 389 27.12 -20.72 -47.89
CA ASP A 389 28.46 -21.34 -47.79
C ASP A 389 29.63 -20.34 -47.85
N GLU A 390 29.51 -19.26 -48.65
CA GLU A 390 30.56 -18.24 -48.81
C GLU A 390 30.76 -17.37 -47.56
N ILE A 391 29.79 -17.34 -46.64
CA ILE A 391 29.67 -16.33 -45.57
C ILE A 391 29.42 -16.97 -44.19
N GLY A 392 28.90 -18.21 -44.13
CA GLY A 392 28.50 -18.87 -42.90
C GLY A 392 29.63 -19.13 -41.88
N HIS A 393 30.90 -18.99 -42.28
CA HIS A 393 32.08 -19.17 -41.42
C HIS A 393 32.54 -17.87 -40.71
N MET A 394 31.83 -16.76 -40.90
CA MET A 394 32.24 -15.45 -40.39
C MET A 394 31.79 -15.20 -38.94
N GLN A 395 32.74 -14.83 -38.08
CA GLN A 395 32.53 -14.56 -36.65
C GLN A 395 31.42 -13.52 -36.34
N PRO A 396 31.30 -12.39 -37.06
CA PRO A 396 30.29 -11.37 -36.75
C PRO A 396 28.84 -11.85 -36.83
N LEU A 397 28.55 -12.91 -37.61
CA LEU A 397 27.21 -13.49 -37.67
C LEU A 397 26.89 -14.27 -36.39
N ASP A 398 27.86 -15.02 -35.88
CA ASP A 398 27.72 -15.74 -34.62
C ASP A 398 27.64 -14.77 -33.45
N ASP A 399 28.44 -13.70 -33.45
CA ASP A 399 28.41 -12.66 -32.41
C ASP A 399 27.02 -11.99 -32.31
N VAL A 400 26.35 -11.72 -33.44
CA VAL A 400 24.97 -11.23 -33.46
C VAL A 400 24.00 -12.26 -32.88
N LEU A 401 24.10 -13.53 -33.27
CA LEU A 401 23.20 -14.59 -32.81
C LEU A 401 23.38 -14.91 -31.31
N VAL A 402 24.61 -14.93 -30.82
CA VAL A 402 24.95 -15.06 -29.39
C VAL A 402 24.36 -13.89 -28.62
N SER A 403 24.60 -12.65 -29.07
CA SER A 403 24.06 -11.45 -28.42
C SER A 403 22.53 -11.41 -28.42
N CYS A 404 21.88 -11.88 -29.49
CA CYS A 404 20.42 -12.04 -29.53
C CYS A 404 19.91 -13.10 -28.55
N ARG A 405 20.65 -14.20 -28.32
CA ARG A 405 20.29 -15.22 -27.32
C ARG A 405 20.41 -14.65 -25.90
N GLU A 406 21.54 -14.02 -25.57
CA GLU A 406 21.74 -13.35 -24.28
C GLU A 406 20.66 -12.30 -24.00
N LEU A 407 20.24 -11.53 -25.01
CA LEU A 407 19.17 -10.55 -24.88
C LEU A 407 17.80 -11.21 -24.57
N LEU A 408 17.54 -12.41 -25.11
CA LEU A 408 16.30 -13.15 -24.84
C LEU A 408 16.32 -13.90 -23.50
N GLU A 409 17.48 -14.03 -22.85
CA GLU A 409 17.58 -14.58 -21.49
C GLU A 409 17.11 -13.58 -20.42
N PHE A 410 17.03 -12.28 -20.74
CA PHE A 410 16.50 -11.26 -19.83
C PHE A 410 14.99 -11.44 -19.61
N HIS A 411 14.56 -11.29 -18.36
CA HIS A 411 13.15 -11.39 -18.01
C HIS A 411 12.39 -10.15 -18.50
N HIS A 412 11.15 -10.35 -18.97
CA HIS A 412 10.27 -9.27 -19.41
C HIS A 412 9.84 -8.31 -18.28
N THR A 413 10.09 -8.67 -17.02
CA THR A 413 9.87 -7.85 -15.82
C THR A 413 11.05 -6.94 -15.48
N GLU A 414 12.15 -7.01 -16.23
CA GLU A 414 13.30 -6.13 -16.03
C GLU A 414 13.07 -4.74 -16.68
N PRO A 415 13.68 -3.67 -16.14
CA PRO A 415 13.51 -2.33 -16.67
C PRO A 415 14.16 -2.16 -18.05
N ILE A 416 13.56 -1.31 -18.89
CA ILE A 416 14.09 -1.01 -20.24
C ILE A 416 15.52 -0.46 -20.16
N ALA A 417 15.85 0.30 -19.12
CA ALA A 417 17.21 0.82 -18.90
C ALA A 417 18.29 -0.28 -18.84
N LYS A 418 17.95 -1.49 -18.39
CA LYS A 418 18.84 -2.66 -18.42
C LYS A 418 18.83 -3.34 -19.80
N ILE A 419 17.66 -3.47 -20.41
CA ILE A 419 17.49 -4.14 -21.71
C ILE A 419 18.19 -3.36 -22.83
N ILE A 420 18.12 -2.01 -22.81
CA ILE A 420 18.70 -1.15 -23.84
C ILE A 420 20.22 -1.32 -23.98
N THR A 421 20.96 -1.64 -22.91
CA THR A 421 22.41 -1.83 -22.97
C THR A 421 22.79 -3.05 -23.81
N LYS A 422 22.03 -4.15 -23.70
CA LYS A 422 22.20 -5.35 -24.55
C LYS A 422 21.70 -5.10 -25.97
N VAL A 423 20.63 -4.32 -26.16
CA VAL A 423 20.16 -3.90 -27.50
C VAL A 423 21.22 -3.06 -28.24
N GLU A 424 21.90 -2.16 -27.54
CA GLU A 424 23.03 -1.38 -28.09
C GLU A 424 24.23 -2.27 -28.47
N LYS A 425 24.50 -3.34 -27.70
CA LYS A 425 25.52 -4.35 -28.07
C LYS A 425 25.13 -5.09 -29.36
N VAL A 426 23.89 -5.58 -29.47
CA VAL A 426 23.37 -6.21 -30.70
C VAL A 426 23.48 -5.24 -31.88
N HIS A 427 23.11 -3.98 -31.67
CA HIS A 427 23.21 -2.94 -32.70
C HIS A 427 24.65 -2.71 -33.18
N THR A 428 25.62 -2.72 -32.26
CA THR A 428 27.05 -2.57 -32.58
C THR A 428 27.54 -3.71 -33.47
N TYR A 429 27.24 -4.96 -33.13
CA TYR A 429 27.60 -6.11 -33.96
C TYR A 429 26.88 -6.11 -35.32
N MET A 430 25.62 -5.69 -35.37
CA MET A 430 24.91 -5.50 -36.64
C MET A 430 25.51 -4.37 -37.50
N HIS A 431 26.00 -3.29 -36.88
CA HIS A 431 26.71 -2.22 -37.58
C HIS A 431 28.02 -2.74 -38.18
N GLU A 432 28.79 -3.52 -37.43
CA GLU A 432 30.02 -4.15 -37.92
C GLU A 432 29.75 -5.05 -39.13
N TRP A 433 28.71 -5.89 -39.09
CA TRP A 433 28.30 -6.70 -40.23
C TRP A 433 27.99 -5.85 -41.48
N GLN A 434 27.16 -4.82 -41.29
CA GLN A 434 26.59 -4.01 -42.38
C GLN A 434 27.59 -3.03 -43.00
N PHE A 435 28.41 -2.37 -42.18
CA PHE A 435 29.30 -1.28 -42.60
C PHE A 435 30.79 -1.60 -42.43
N GLY A 436 31.14 -2.72 -41.79
CA GLY A 436 32.53 -3.19 -41.63
C GLY A 436 33.13 -3.83 -42.89
N GLY A 437 32.42 -3.80 -44.02
CA GLY A 437 32.91 -4.33 -45.31
C GLY A 437 32.66 -5.83 -45.53
N TRP A 438 31.95 -6.48 -44.60
CA TRP A 438 31.67 -7.92 -44.63
C TRP A 438 30.43 -8.28 -45.47
N ALA A 439 29.39 -7.44 -45.45
CA ALA A 439 28.15 -7.69 -46.18
C ALA A 439 28.20 -7.25 -47.66
N SER A 440 27.80 -8.14 -48.57
CA SER A 440 27.48 -7.78 -49.96
C SER A 440 26.13 -7.04 -50.02
N ARG A 441 25.84 -6.34 -51.14
CA ARG A 441 24.54 -5.65 -51.31
C ARG A 441 23.33 -6.57 -51.15
N VAL A 442 23.47 -7.86 -51.50
CA VAL A 442 22.41 -8.89 -51.43
C VAL A 442 22.24 -9.45 -50.01
N ASN A 443 23.33 -9.45 -49.23
CA ASN A 443 23.38 -10.05 -47.89
C ASN A 443 23.25 -8.99 -46.78
N SER A 444 22.88 -7.77 -47.16
CA SER A 444 22.67 -6.66 -46.24
C SER A 444 21.35 -6.77 -45.47
N ALA A 445 21.34 -6.28 -44.24
CA ALA A 445 20.18 -6.31 -43.33
C ALA A 445 19.76 -4.89 -42.91
N THR A 446 19.87 -3.92 -43.82
CA THR A 446 19.67 -2.48 -43.54
C THR A 446 18.32 -2.17 -42.90
N ALA A 447 17.23 -2.78 -43.40
CA ALA A 447 15.89 -2.52 -42.88
C ALA A 447 15.72 -2.95 -41.41
N LEU A 448 16.39 -4.03 -40.99
CA LEU A 448 16.35 -4.49 -39.60
C LEU A 448 17.26 -3.61 -38.71
N TYR A 449 18.41 -3.19 -39.24
CA TYR A 449 19.31 -2.23 -38.58
C TYR A 449 18.63 -0.87 -38.32
N ASP A 450 17.91 -0.34 -39.32
CA ASP A 450 17.18 0.93 -39.19
C ASP A 450 16.04 0.82 -38.17
N ARG A 451 15.33 -0.31 -38.14
CA ARG A 451 14.29 -0.57 -37.13
C ARG A 451 14.87 -0.68 -35.72
N LEU A 452 16.02 -1.35 -35.56
CA LEU A 452 16.71 -1.42 -34.27
C LEU A 452 17.16 -0.04 -33.80
N THR A 453 17.68 0.77 -34.72
CA THR A 453 18.07 2.17 -34.47
C THR A 453 16.86 3.00 -34.03
N GLN A 454 15.71 2.85 -34.71
CA GLN A 454 14.46 3.52 -34.32
C GLN A 454 13.97 3.09 -32.93
N THR A 455 14.06 1.79 -32.59
CA THR A 455 13.71 1.31 -31.25
C THR A 455 14.60 1.96 -30.18
N ILE A 456 15.92 2.02 -30.37
CA ILE A 456 16.84 2.69 -29.44
C ILE A 456 16.48 4.18 -29.31
N VAL A 457 16.27 4.87 -30.44
CA VAL A 457 15.88 6.29 -30.42
C VAL A 457 14.56 6.50 -29.68
N ASN A 458 13.55 5.66 -29.92
CA ASN A 458 12.25 5.72 -29.24
C ASN A 458 12.37 5.50 -27.74
N TRP A 459 13.20 4.55 -27.29
CA TRP A 459 13.43 4.31 -25.87
C TRP A 459 14.20 5.45 -25.21
N ARG A 460 15.15 6.08 -25.90
CA ARG A 460 15.78 7.32 -25.42
C ARG A 460 14.78 8.49 -25.36
N ARG A 461 13.79 8.54 -26.27
CA ARG A 461 12.67 9.51 -26.15
C ARG A 461 11.79 9.23 -24.94
N LEU A 462 11.51 7.97 -24.69
CA LEU A 462 10.73 7.54 -23.54
C LEU A 462 11.46 7.89 -22.24
N GLU A 463 12.76 7.59 -22.13
CA GLU A 463 13.63 7.98 -21.00
C GLU A 463 13.50 9.48 -20.70
N LEU A 464 13.65 10.33 -21.73
CA LEU A 464 13.53 11.78 -21.59
C LEU A 464 12.14 12.24 -21.14
N SER A 465 11.07 11.54 -21.57
CA SER A 465 9.71 11.85 -21.11
C SER A 465 9.49 11.53 -19.62
N THR A 466 10.21 10.54 -19.08
CA THR A 466 10.13 10.18 -17.65
C THR A 466 10.87 11.15 -16.73
N TRP A 467 11.81 11.96 -17.25
CA TRP A 467 12.54 12.92 -16.42
C TRP A 467 11.67 13.99 -15.79
N ALA A 468 10.60 14.41 -16.46
CA ALA A 468 9.65 15.36 -15.89
C ALA A 468 9.00 14.84 -14.59
N LYS A 469 8.86 13.52 -14.47
CA LYS A 469 8.26 12.81 -13.33
C LYS A 469 9.23 12.57 -12.17
N LEU A 470 10.51 12.86 -12.36
CA LEU A 470 11.54 12.66 -11.33
C LEU A 470 11.28 13.50 -10.07
N PHE A 471 10.68 14.68 -10.23
CA PHE A 471 10.24 15.49 -9.08
C PHE A 471 9.01 14.91 -8.39
N GLU A 472 8.07 14.33 -9.14
CA GLU A 472 6.88 13.69 -8.57
C GLU A 472 7.26 12.45 -7.75
N MET A 473 8.21 11.65 -8.24
CA MET A 473 8.73 10.51 -7.47
C MET A 473 9.46 10.94 -6.19
N GLU A 474 10.14 12.09 -6.20
CA GLU A 474 10.78 12.62 -5.00
C GLU A 474 9.73 13.18 -4.01
N ASP A 475 8.63 13.75 -4.51
CA ASP A 475 7.48 14.16 -3.70
C ASP A 475 6.83 12.92 -3.04
N GLU A 476 6.55 11.86 -3.81
CA GLU A 476 6.01 10.59 -3.30
C GLU A 476 6.94 9.93 -2.28
N LYS A 477 8.26 9.96 -2.50
CA LYS A 477 9.25 9.45 -1.55
C LYS A 477 9.24 10.26 -0.24
N CYS A 478 9.08 11.58 -0.32
CA CYS A 478 8.94 12.44 0.86
C CYS A 478 7.63 12.17 1.61
N ASP A 479 6.54 11.92 0.89
CA ASP A 479 5.26 11.55 1.48
C ASP A 479 5.32 10.18 2.18
N ASP A 480 5.97 9.20 1.57
CA ASP A 480 6.13 7.87 2.16
C ASP A 480 7.15 7.91 3.33
N ASP A 481 8.19 8.75 3.26
CA ASP A 481 9.03 9.09 4.41
C ASP A 481 8.21 9.72 5.54
N ALA A 482 7.24 10.59 5.26
CA ALA A 482 6.38 11.17 6.29
C ALA A 482 5.47 10.12 6.92
N LYS A 483 4.87 9.24 6.11
CA LYS A 483 3.98 8.16 6.57
C LYS A 483 4.70 7.15 7.46
N SER A 484 6.02 6.97 7.31
CA SER A 484 6.77 6.10 8.24
C SER A 484 6.80 6.63 9.68
N TRP A 485 6.50 7.91 9.90
CA TRP A 485 6.41 8.51 11.24
C TRP A 485 5.06 8.29 11.92
N TRP A 486 4.14 7.59 11.25
CA TRP A 486 2.78 7.36 11.75
C TRP A 486 2.77 6.72 13.14
N PHE A 487 3.58 5.69 13.41
CA PHE A 487 3.62 5.04 14.74
C PHE A 487 4.10 5.98 15.85
N ILE A 488 5.03 6.89 15.54
CA ILE A 488 5.54 7.87 16.49
C ILE A 488 4.45 8.91 16.78
N ALA A 489 3.76 9.39 15.73
CA ALA A 489 2.62 10.29 15.89
C ALA A 489 1.49 9.62 16.70
N TYR A 490 1.19 8.35 16.41
CA TYR A 490 0.21 7.55 17.15
C TYR A 490 0.57 7.38 18.62
N GLN A 491 1.85 7.14 18.94
CA GLN A 491 2.31 7.06 20.33
C GLN A 491 2.04 8.34 21.11
N VAL A 492 2.37 9.49 20.52
CA VAL A 492 2.24 10.80 21.18
C VAL A 492 0.79 11.23 21.33
N VAL A 493 -0.02 10.98 20.30
CA VAL A 493 -1.40 11.49 20.17
C VAL A 493 -2.44 10.55 20.78
N VAL A 494 -2.23 9.23 20.72
CA VAL A 494 -3.23 8.22 21.11
C VAL A 494 -2.73 7.32 22.24
N ALA A 495 -1.61 6.60 22.06
CA ALA A 495 -1.20 5.56 23.01
C ALA A 495 -0.82 6.10 24.39
N ALA A 496 0.08 7.11 24.46
CA ALA A 496 0.53 7.68 25.73
C ALA A 496 -0.60 8.36 26.53
N PRO A 497 -1.50 9.15 25.91
CA PRO A 497 -2.68 9.66 26.61
C PRO A 497 -3.59 8.57 27.19
N LEU A 498 -3.79 7.46 26.47
CA LEU A 498 -4.65 6.37 26.95
C LEU A 498 -4.06 5.67 28.18
N GLU A 499 -2.73 5.49 28.25
CA GLU A 499 -2.05 5.01 29.47
C GLU A 499 -2.18 5.98 30.66
N LEU A 500 -2.15 7.28 30.37
CA LEU A 500 -2.29 8.37 31.35
C LEU A 500 -3.74 8.73 31.70
N SER A 501 -4.73 8.04 31.10
CA SER A 501 -6.16 8.38 31.21
C SER A 501 -6.74 8.24 32.63
N SER A 502 -5.98 7.66 33.56
CA SER A 502 -6.35 7.57 34.97
C SER A 502 -6.30 8.91 35.73
N SER A 503 -5.62 9.93 35.20
CA SER A 503 -5.46 11.25 35.83
C SER A 503 -5.66 12.42 34.85
N GLU A 504 -6.64 13.29 35.13
CA GLU A 504 -6.92 14.50 34.34
C GLU A 504 -5.75 15.52 34.39
N GLU A 505 -5.03 15.59 35.51
CA GLU A 505 -3.90 16.52 35.68
C GLU A 505 -2.68 16.10 34.85
N GLU A 506 -2.44 14.79 34.72
CA GLU A 506 -1.38 14.24 33.89
C GLU A 506 -1.70 14.42 32.40
N LEU A 507 -2.96 14.22 32.00
CA LEU A 507 -3.42 14.50 30.64
C LEU A 507 -3.26 15.97 30.24
N ARG A 508 -3.59 16.92 31.13
CA ARG A 508 -3.36 18.36 30.89
C ARG A 508 -1.89 18.74 30.83
N THR A 509 -1.02 17.96 31.47
CA THR A 509 0.43 18.16 31.38
C THR A 509 0.96 17.60 30.07
N HIS A 510 0.47 16.42 29.68
CA HIS A 510 0.80 15.78 28.41
C HIS A 510 0.29 16.58 27.19
N SER A 511 -0.91 17.18 27.26
CA SER A 511 -1.44 18.02 26.17
C SER A 511 -0.54 19.21 25.83
N ARG A 512 0.18 19.75 26.83
CA ARG A 512 1.21 20.80 26.63
C ARG A 512 2.46 20.28 25.93
N ALA A 513 2.80 19.01 26.14
CA ALA A 513 3.92 18.34 25.48
C ALA A 513 3.58 17.96 24.02
N VAL A 514 2.33 17.61 23.75
CA VAL A 514 1.81 17.30 22.39
C VAL A 514 1.86 18.52 21.46
N CYS A 515 1.81 19.75 22.00
CA CYS A 515 1.87 21.01 21.23
C CYS A 515 3.24 21.73 21.35
N PRO A 516 4.36 21.20 20.84
CA PRO A 516 5.65 21.87 20.95
C PRO A 516 5.66 23.19 20.14
N THR A 517 6.28 24.23 20.71
CA THR A 517 6.38 25.58 20.11
C THR A 517 7.74 25.80 19.48
N SER A 518 7.90 26.81 18.61
CA SER A 518 9.15 27.15 17.87
C SER A 518 10.45 27.13 18.70
N SER A 519 10.42 27.47 19.99
CA SER A 519 11.60 27.39 20.88
C SER A 519 11.96 25.96 21.32
N ASN A 520 10.98 25.05 21.22
CA ASN A 520 11.03 23.60 21.46
C ASN A 520 10.72 22.81 20.17
N TYR A 521 10.87 23.37 18.96
CA TYR A 521 10.88 22.54 17.73
C TYR A 521 12.13 21.63 17.68
N GLN A 522 13.09 21.86 18.57
CA GLN A 522 14.10 20.89 19.01
C GLN A 522 13.51 19.74 19.87
N ALA A 523 12.20 19.67 20.05
CA ALA A 523 11.49 18.66 20.83
C ALA A 523 10.07 18.39 20.29
N ALA A 524 9.87 18.58 18.98
CA ALA A 524 8.85 17.81 18.25
C ALA A 524 9.31 16.34 18.19
N PRO A 525 8.52 15.35 17.77
CA PRO A 525 8.79 13.90 17.96
C PRO A 525 10.06 13.34 17.27
N GLY A 526 11.00 14.20 16.86
CA GLY A 526 12.36 13.86 16.44
C GLY A 526 13.49 14.54 17.24
N ALA A 527 13.28 15.36 18.29
CA ALA A 527 14.40 16.01 18.99
C ALA A 527 14.42 15.94 20.55
N PRO A 528 15.60 15.79 21.21
CA PRO A 528 15.75 15.04 22.46
C PRO A 528 15.46 15.93 23.67
N PRO A 529 14.89 15.39 24.77
CA PRO A 529 14.86 16.13 26.02
C PRO A 529 16.29 16.33 26.54
N SER A 530 16.62 17.56 26.95
CA SER A 530 17.83 17.85 27.71
C SER A 530 17.84 17.05 29.02
N ASN A 531 18.99 16.44 29.34
CA ASN A 531 19.32 15.45 30.38
C ASN A 531 18.67 15.53 31.79
N ASP A 532 17.91 16.56 32.16
CA ASP A 532 17.52 16.79 33.55
C ASP A 532 16.02 16.66 33.85
N GLN A 533 15.18 16.27 32.88
CA GLN A 533 13.74 16.03 33.10
C GLN A 533 13.23 14.79 32.35
N ALA A 534 13.62 13.60 32.81
CA ALA A 534 13.06 12.34 32.34
C ALA A 534 12.04 11.78 33.35
N ALA A 535 10.81 11.55 32.90
CA ALA A 535 9.89 10.62 33.54
C ALA A 535 10.40 9.18 33.33
N PRO A 536 10.22 8.27 34.31
CA PRO A 536 10.74 6.91 34.22
C PRO A 536 9.97 6.11 33.16
N GLY A 537 10.58 5.87 32.00
CA GLY A 537 10.03 4.94 30.99
C GLY A 537 10.14 5.35 29.52
N ALA A 538 10.63 6.54 29.17
CA ALA A 538 10.75 6.95 27.75
C ALA A 538 12.08 6.49 27.11
N PRO A 539 12.08 5.95 25.87
CA PRO A 539 13.27 5.45 25.19
C PRO A 539 14.16 6.62 24.73
N GLN A 540 15.36 6.73 25.32
CA GLN A 540 16.27 7.87 25.19
C GLN A 540 17.19 7.86 23.95
N ASP A 541 17.14 6.87 23.04
CA ASP A 541 18.19 6.74 22.01
C ASP A 541 17.73 6.26 20.62
N ALA A 542 16.46 6.53 20.23
CA ALA A 542 16.04 6.44 18.81
C ALA A 542 16.83 7.40 17.89
N ARG A 543 17.59 8.32 18.48
CA ARG A 543 18.38 9.35 17.81
C ARG A 543 19.64 8.83 17.12
N ASN A 544 20.18 7.69 17.54
CA ASN A 544 21.53 7.29 17.14
C ASN A 544 21.59 6.09 16.18
N ARG A 545 20.47 5.41 15.89
CA ARG A 545 20.48 4.20 15.02
C ARG A 545 19.22 3.95 14.15
N LEU A 546 18.42 4.97 13.85
CA LEU A 546 17.92 5.10 12.48
C LEU A 546 19.16 5.41 11.60
N PRO A 547 19.24 4.95 10.33
CA PRO A 547 20.47 5.05 9.56
C PRO A 547 20.98 6.48 9.64
N SER A 548 22.30 6.64 9.82
CA SER A 548 23.01 7.92 9.88
C SER A 548 22.94 8.72 8.57
N HIS A 549 21.83 8.64 7.85
CA HIS A 549 21.37 9.64 6.90
C HIS A 549 20.83 10.83 7.67
N ASP A 550 21.76 11.74 7.98
CA ASP A 550 21.54 13.17 7.86
C ASP A 550 20.63 13.78 8.93
N ASN A 551 21.24 14.32 10.01
CA ASN A 551 20.61 15.17 11.02
C ASN A 551 19.91 16.44 10.43
N ASN A 552 19.98 16.66 9.11
CA ASN A 552 19.20 17.67 8.37
C ASN A 552 17.87 17.17 7.80
N ARG A 553 17.52 15.88 7.92
CA ARG A 553 16.25 15.30 7.44
C ARG A 553 15.02 15.69 8.26
N GLU A 554 15.19 16.16 9.49
CA GLU A 554 14.11 16.41 10.45
C GLU A 554 13.36 17.75 10.27
N ARG A 555 13.77 18.59 9.30
CA ARG A 555 13.33 19.99 9.17
C ARG A 555 12.87 20.35 7.75
N ARG A 556 12.06 19.50 7.12
CA ARG A 556 11.67 19.65 5.70
C ARG A 556 10.27 20.26 5.55
N PHE A 557 10.07 21.10 4.53
CA PHE A 557 8.77 21.72 4.23
C PHE A 557 7.69 20.70 3.86
N GLU A 558 8.02 19.76 2.96
CA GLU A 558 7.05 18.75 2.50
C GLU A 558 6.73 17.74 3.60
N LEU A 559 7.74 17.35 4.38
CA LEU A 559 7.55 16.49 5.55
C LEU A 559 6.58 17.12 6.56
N HIS A 560 6.63 18.45 6.77
CA HIS A 560 5.69 19.11 7.67
C HIS A 560 4.25 19.08 7.13
N ARG A 561 4.06 19.25 5.83
CA ARG A 561 2.73 19.18 5.20
C ARG A 561 2.14 17.78 5.35
N SER A 562 2.91 16.75 5.00
CA SER A 562 2.46 15.37 5.05
C SER A 562 2.30 14.89 6.49
N LEU A 563 3.12 15.38 7.43
CA LEU A 563 2.93 15.16 8.86
C LEU A 563 1.67 15.84 9.40
N LEU A 564 1.36 17.08 8.97
CA LEU A 564 0.12 17.74 9.33
C LEU A 564 -1.09 16.96 8.82
N GLN A 565 -0.98 16.36 7.63
CA GLN A 565 -2.00 15.45 7.12
C GLN A 565 -2.15 14.22 8.02
N ILE A 566 -1.06 13.59 8.48
CA ILE A 566 -1.07 12.48 9.45
C ILE A 566 -1.77 12.88 10.76
N ILE A 567 -1.47 14.07 11.29
CA ILE A 567 -2.08 14.58 12.53
C ILE A 567 -3.58 14.84 12.33
N LYS A 568 -4.01 15.34 11.17
CA LYS A 568 -5.45 15.44 10.82
C LYS A 568 -6.14 14.06 10.81
N GLN A 569 -5.48 13.00 10.33
CA GLN A 569 -6.06 11.64 10.37
C GLN A 569 -6.23 11.18 11.82
N LEU A 570 -5.21 11.38 12.64
CA LEU A 570 -5.25 11.03 14.07
C LEU A 570 -6.28 11.85 14.85
N GLN A 571 -6.57 13.09 14.45
CA GLN A 571 -7.65 13.88 15.06
C GLN A 571 -9.02 13.20 14.87
N GLU A 572 -9.34 12.74 13.66
CA GLU A 572 -10.60 12.04 13.40
C GLU A 572 -10.68 10.72 14.16
N HIS A 573 -9.56 10.00 14.30
CA HIS A 573 -9.48 8.83 15.17
C HIS A 573 -9.73 9.20 16.64
N LEU A 574 -9.15 10.30 17.14
CA LEU A 574 -9.39 10.77 18.50
C LEU A 574 -10.84 11.18 18.75
N LYS A 575 -11.53 11.77 17.77
CA LYS A 575 -12.96 12.09 17.89
C LYS A 575 -13.80 10.84 18.12
N MET A 576 -13.48 9.74 17.42
CA MET A 576 -14.14 8.45 17.64
C MET A 576 -13.82 7.88 19.03
N LEU A 577 -12.56 7.94 19.46
CA LEU A 577 -12.16 7.47 20.80
C LEU A 577 -12.74 8.34 21.94
N ALA A 578 -12.97 9.63 21.69
CA ALA A 578 -13.56 10.53 22.68
C ALA A 578 -15.03 10.19 23.01
N ILE A 579 -15.73 9.47 22.12
CA ILE A 579 -17.07 8.93 22.37
C ILE A 579 -17.01 7.91 23.53
N ASP A 580 -16.02 7.02 23.48
CA ASP A 580 -15.87 5.92 24.44
C ASP A 580 -15.08 6.36 25.70
N TYR A 581 -14.14 7.31 25.54
CA TYR A 581 -13.31 7.88 26.59
C TYR A 581 -13.39 9.42 26.64
N PRO A 582 -14.33 10.01 27.40
CA PRO A 582 -14.57 11.46 27.39
C PRO A 582 -13.36 12.33 27.75
N LEU A 583 -12.41 11.80 28.55
CA LEU A 583 -11.17 12.51 28.92
C LEU A 583 -10.24 12.77 27.72
N MET A 584 -10.36 12.00 26.63
CA MET A 584 -9.58 12.21 25.40
C MET A 584 -9.93 13.51 24.68
N THR A 585 -11.09 14.11 24.97
CA THR A 585 -11.49 15.42 24.44
C THR A 585 -10.47 16.51 24.75
N ILE A 586 -9.72 16.40 25.85
CA ILE A 586 -8.64 17.35 26.20
C ILE A 586 -7.53 17.32 25.15
N ILE A 587 -7.15 16.12 24.68
CA ILE A 587 -6.10 15.95 23.67
C ILE A 587 -6.63 16.31 22.29
N GLU A 588 -7.87 15.92 21.97
CA GLU A 588 -8.53 16.31 20.71
C GLU A 588 -8.55 17.83 20.54
N ASN A 589 -8.95 18.57 21.58
CA ASN A 589 -8.98 20.04 21.55
C ASN A 589 -7.59 20.65 21.31
N ALA A 590 -6.57 20.12 22.01
CA ALA A 590 -5.19 20.59 21.85
C ALA A 590 -4.67 20.32 20.43
N VAL A 591 -4.90 19.12 19.89
CA VAL A 591 -4.50 18.72 18.53
C VAL A 591 -5.23 19.53 17.48
N SER A 592 -6.53 19.78 17.65
CA SER A 592 -7.34 20.61 16.75
C SER A 592 -6.84 22.06 16.73
N SER A 593 -6.54 22.64 17.90
CA SER A 593 -5.96 23.98 18.01
C SER A 593 -4.58 24.07 17.34
N PHE A 594 -3.76 23.02 17.49
CA PHE A 594 -2.48 22.89 16.80
C PHE A 594 -2.67 22.85 15.26
N ILE A 595 -3.55 21.98 14.76
CA ILE A 595 -3.87 21.88 13.33
C ILE A 595 -4.39 23.22 12.80
N GLY A 596 -5.28 23.90 13.54
CA GLY A 596 -5.86 25.19 13.16
C GLY A 596 -4.80 26.28 12.97
N LEU A 597 -3.76 26.32 13.81
CA LEU A 597 -2.65 27.26 13.65
C LEU A 597 -1.74 26.91 12.48
N TYR A 598 -1.30 25.65 12.37
CA TYR A 598 -0.29 25.26 11.37
C TYR A 598 -0.85 25.06 9.96
N SER A 599 -2.13 24.70 9.81
CA SER A 599 -2.80 24.62 8.50
C SER A 599 -2.80 25.96 7.75
N ARG A 600 -2.81 27.09 8.45
CA ARG A 600 -2.73 28.43 7.83
C ARG A 600 -1.38 28.72 7.17
N TYR A 601 -0.31 28.06 7.61
CA TYR A 601 1.00 28.16 6.96
C TYR A 601 1.12 27.27 5.72
N GLU A 602 0.22 26.29 5.53
CA GLU A 602 0.24 25.35 4.39
C GLU A 602 0.19 26.08 3.05
N GLY A 603 -0.61 27.16 2.96
CA GLY A 603 -0.72 27.97 1.74
C GLY A 603 0.59 28.65 1.36
N GLN A 604 1.29 29.26 2.33
CA GLN A 604 2.58 29.93 2.08
C GLN A 604 3.68 28.93 1.72
N VAL A 605 3.71 27.77 2.39
CA VAL A 605 4.65 26.68 2.08
C VAL A 605 4.40 26.15 0.67
N SER A 606 3.13 25.86 0.33
CA SER A 606 2.74 25.38 -1.00
C SER A 606 3.11 26.38 -2.09
N GLU A 607 2.94 27.68 -1.85
CA GLU A 607 3.31 28.70 -2.83
C GLU A 607 4.84 28.81 -3.03
N ASN A 608 5.61 28.71 -1.94
CA ASN A 608 7.09 28.72 -1.99
C ASN A 608 7.62 27.51 -2.74
N LEU A 609 7.08 26.33 -2.46
CA LEU A 609 7.42 25.09 -3.15
C LEU A 609 7.03 25.15 -4.62
N ARG A 610 5.82 25.64 -4.95
CA ARG A 610 5.37 25.83 -6.33
C ARG A 610 6.29 26.77 -7.11
N LYS A 611 6.66 27.93 -6.53
CA LYS A 611 7.58 28.89 -7.16
C LYS A 611 8.96 28.26 -7.41
N GLY A 612 9.49 27.54 -6.42
CA GLY A 612 10.77 26.82 -6.54
C GLY A 612 10.73 25.71 -7.59
N ARG A 613 9.66 24.91 -7.61
CA ARG A 613 9.41 23.85 -8.58
C ARG A 613 9.35 24.39 -10.00
N VAL A 614 8.60 25.45 -10.27
CA VAL A 614 8.51 26.08 -11.60
C VAL A 614 9.89 26.54 -12.11
N ALA A 615 10.73 27.09 -11.24
CA ALA A 615 12.09 27.49 -11.62
C ALA A 615 12.97 26.30 -11.99
N LEU A 616 12.88 25.19 -11.24
CA LEU A 616 13.63 23.96 -11.50
C LEU A 616 13.10 23.19 -12.72
N GLU A 617 11.78 23.15 -12.92
CA GLU A 617 11.15 22.59 -14.12
C GLU A 617 11.56 23.33 -15.39
N LYS A 618 11.70 24.65 -15.32
CA LYS A 618 12.24 25.43 -16.44
C LYS A 618 13.68 25.03 -16.75
N ALA A 619 14.53 24.91 -15.72
CA ALA A 619 15.91 24.45 -15.90
C ALA A 619 15.99 23.01 -16.45
N MET A 620 15.07 22.14 -16.04
CA MET A 620 14.95 20.78 -16.58
C MET A 620 14.51 20.79 -18.04
N LYS A 621 13.54 21.64 -18.43
CA LYS A 621 13.15 21.84 -19.83
C LYS A 621 14.31 22.34 -20.68
N ASP A 622 15.15 23.23 -20.16
CA ASP A 622 16.34 23.69 -20.87
C ASP A 622 17.35 22.54 -21.09
N VAL A 623 17.53 21.64 -20.10
CA VAL A 623 18.34 20.42 -20.26
C VAL A 623 17.74 19.48 -21.32
N LEU A 624 16.41 19.30 -21.33
CA LEU A 624 15.70 18.52 -22.34
C LEU A 624 15.84 19.12 -23.74
N LEU A 625 15.80 20.45 -23.88
CA LEU A 625 15.99 21.13 -25.17
C LEU A 625 17.43 21.01 -25.69
N LEU A 626 18.41 21.00 -24.79
CA LEU A 626 19.83 20.78 -25.12
C LEU A 626 20.12 19.33 -25.52
N ALA A 627 19.36 18.36 -25.01
CA ALA A 627 19.38 16.97 -25.46
C ALA A 627 18.68 16.86 -26.84
N SER A 628 19.29 17.45 -27.87
CA SER A 628 18.68 17.60 -29.20
C SER A 628 18.54 16.25 -29.92
N TRP A 629 17.32 16.00 -30.40
CA TRP A 629 16.83 14.80 -31.09
C TRP A 629 17.37 14.57 -32.52
N LYS A 630 18.33 15.37 -32.96
CA LYS A 630 18.84 15.33 -34.34
C LYS A 630 19.91 14.26 -34.56
N ASP A 631 20.51 13.77 -33.49
CA ASP A 631 21.57 12.78 -33.58
C ASP A 631 20.96 11.37 -33.68
N THR A 632 21.12 10.73 -34.85
CA THR A 632 20.83 9.30 -35.06
C THR A 632 21.99 8.40 -34.62
N ASN A 633 23.13 8.99 -34.22
CA ASN A 633 24.31 8.26 -33.77
C ASN A 633 24.12 7.80 -32.32
N ILE A 634 24.03 6.47 -32.12
CA ILE A 634 23.79 5.84 -30.83
C ILE A 634 24.92 6.09 -29.82
N VAL A 635 26.19 6.15 -30.25
CA VAL A 635 27.31 6.47 -29.35
C VAL A 635 27.19 7.90 -28.82
N ALA A 636 26.82 8.84 -29.69
CA ALA A 636 26.59 10.24 -29.30
C ALA A 636 25.38 10.36 -28.37
N LEU A 637 24.30 9.59 -28.62
CA LEU A 637 23.13 9.53 -27.74
C LEU A 637 23.48 9.01 -26.34
N ARG A 638 24.29 7.95 -26.26
CA ARG A 638 24.75 7.39 -24.98
C ARG A 638 25.57 8.40 -24.17
N ASP A 639 26.53 9.08 -24.80
CA ASP A 639 27.35 10.09 -24.13
C ASP A 639 26.55 11.32 -23.71
N SER A 640 25.58 11.73 -24.55
CA SER A 640 24.64 12.81 -24.25
C SER A 640 23.75 12.46 -23.04
N ALA A 641 23.26 11.22 -22.96
CA ALA A 641 22.48 10.72 -21.83
C ALA A 641 23.29 10.76 -20.53
N LYS A 642 24.53 10.23 -20.52
CA LYS A 642 25.42 10.26 -19.35
C LYS A 642 25.68 11.69 -18.84
N ARG A 643 25.93 12.64 -19.74
CA ARG A 643 26.11 14.06 -19.37
C ARG A 643 24.83 14.69 -18.81
N SER A 644 23.68 14.27 -19.33
CA SER A 644 22.38 14.75 -18.89
C SER A 644 21.98 14.19 -17.53
N HIS A 645 22.25 12.91 -17.23
CA HIS A 645 22.05 12.30 -15.90
C HIS A 645 22.76 13.09 -14.80
N HIS A 646 24.02 13.49 -15.01
CA HIS A 646 24.76 14.32 -14.05
C HIS A 646 24.15 15.71 -13.85
N LYS A 647 23.59 16.32 -14.91
CA LYS A 647 22.88 17.60 -14.81
C LYS A 647 21.55 17.45 -14.07
N LEU A 648 20.79 16.39 -14.37
CA LEU A 648 19.53 16.08 -13.70
C LEU A 648 19.75 15.77 -12.22
N PHE A 649 20.76 14.98 -11.89
CA PHE A 649 21.12 14.70 -10.50
C PHE A 649 21.36 15.99 -9.71
N LYS A 650 22.06 16.96 -10.30
CA LYS A 650 22.23 18.29 -9.69
C LYS A 650 20.91 19.05 -9.53
N LEU A 651 19.97 18.92 -10.47
CA LEU A 651 18.63 19.52 -10.35
C LEU A 651 17.79 18.82 -9.27
N VAL A 652 17.83 17.50 -9.19
CA VAL A 652 17.17 16.72 -8.12
C VAL A 652 17.75 17.06 -6.76
N ARG A 653 19.08 17.20 -6.62
CA ARG A 653 19.67 17.68 -5.36
C ARG A 653 19.21 19.07 -4.98
N LYS A 654 19.08 19.98 -5.95
CA LYS A 654 18.49 21.31 -5.69
C LYS A 654 17.01 21.22 -5.30
N TYR A 655 16.26 20.28 -5.88
CA TYR A 655 14.87 20.02 -5.50
C TYR A 655 14.76 19.43 -4.09
N ARG A 656 15.57 18.42 -3.76
CA ARG A 656 15.71 17.88 -2.40
C ARG A 656 16.07 18.98 -1.40
N ALA A 657 16.99 19.88 -1.76
CA ALA A 657 17.37 21.02 -0.92
C ALA A 657 16.22 22.02 -0.73
N LEU A 658 15.35 22.20 -1.74
CA LEU A 658 14.13 23.01 -1.63
C LEU A 658 13.12 22.36 -0.69
N LEU A 659 12.86 21.05 -0.86
CA LEU A 659 11.99 20.26 0.00
C LEU A 659 12.52 20.26 1.45
N SER A 660 13.84 20.27 1.64
CA SER A 660 14.49 20.22 2.94
C SER A 660 14.72 21.56 3.63
N GLN A 661 14.14 22.65 3.14
CA GLN A 661 14.27 23.94 3.80
C GLN A 661 13.49 23.97 5.14
N PRO A 662 14.06 24.59 6.19
CA PRO A 662 13.46 24.61 7.51
C PRO A 662 12.23 25.52 7.58
N MET A 663 11.17 25.00 8.21
CA MET A 663 9.91 25.75 8.45
C MET A 663 10.12 27.05 9.24
N GLU A 664 11.21 27.15 10.01
CA GLU A 664 11.58 28.34 10.77
C GLU A 664 11.65 29.61 9.90
N GLN A 665 12.02 29.49 8.61
CA GLN A 665 12.07 30.64 7.72
C GLN A 665 10.67 31.21 7.41
N VAL A 666 9.68 30.33 7.21
CA VAL A 666 8.28 30.72 6.98
C VAL A 666 7.65 31.20 8.29
N LEU A 667 7.91 30.50 9.40
CA LEU A 667 7.43 30.92 10.72
C LEU A 667 7.96 32.29 11.14
N LYS A 668 9.12 32.75 10.65
CA LYS A 668 9.64 34.11 10.90
C LYS A 668 8.98 35.17 10.03
N GLN A 669 8.53 34.81 8.83
CA GLN A 669 7.83 35.73 7.92
C GLN A 669 6.44 36.09 8.47
N GLY A 670 5.82 35.17 9.22
CA GLY A 670 4.51 35.37 9.85
C GLY A 670 3.37 34.87 8.97
N LEU A 671 2.15 34.93 9.52
CA LEU A 671 0.95 34.52 8.81
C LEU A 671 0.70 35.42 7.59
N PRO A 672 0.24 34.85 6.45
CA PRO A 672 -0.20 35.65 5.31
C PRO A 672 -1.31 36.64 5.71
N GLU A 673 -1.28 37.85 5.14
CA GLU A 673 -2.42 38.76 5.19
C GLU A 673 -3.54 38.17 4.32
N GLU A 674 -4.57 37.60 4.94
CA GLU A 674 -5.80 37.23 4.24
C GLU A 674 -6.53 38.53 3.90
N GLN A 675 -6.79 38.80 2.61
CA GLN A 675 -7.51 40.00 2.20
C GLN A 675 -8.95 39.97 2.74
N ASP A 676 -9.45 41.13 3.19
CA ASP A 676 -10.78 41.39 3.78
C ASP A 676 -11.99 40.87 2.97
N GLY A 677 -11.80 40.35 1.76
CA GLY A 677 -12.83 39.67 0.97
C GLY A 677 -13.00 38.17 1.28
N THR A 678 -12.09 37.57 2.05
CA THR A 678 -12.06 36.12 2.39
C THR A 678 -12.34 35.88 3.87
N ILE A 679 -11.95 36.83 4.71
CA ILE A 679 -12.55 37.04 6.02
C ILE A 679 -13.98 37.40 5.67
N GLY A 680 -14.92 36.46 5.82
CA GLY A 680 -16.31 36.84 5.78
C GLY A 680 -16.42 38.03 6.72
N ASN A 681 -16.75 39.22 6.19
CA ASN A 681 -17.46 40.17 7.02
C ASN A 681 -18.44 39.29 7.78
N VAL A 682 -18.51 39.43 9.09
CA VAL A 682 -19.68 38.95 9.81
C VAL A 682 -20.82 39.82 9.30
N VAL A 683 -21.22 39.59 8.05
CA VAL A 683 -22.57 39.35 7.66
C VAL A 683 -22.99 38.25 8.63
N VAL A 684 -23.28 38.68 9.88
CA VAL A 684 -24.62 38.51 10.39
C VAL A 684 -25.41 38.82 9.16
N ALA A 685 -25.77 37.79 8.39
CA ALA A 685 -26.85 37.96 7.49
C ALA A 685 -27.84 38.62 8.42
N ASN A 686 -28.23 39.83 8.10
CA ASN A 686 -29.54 40.28 8.50
C ASN A 686 -30.50 39.27 7.84
N HIS A 687 -30.45 37.99 8.23
CA HIS A 687 -31.53 37.28 8.85
C HIS A 687 -32.25 38.22 9.86
N LYS A 688 -32.75 39.37 9.40
CA LYS A 688 -34.19 39.45 9.17
C LYS A 688 -34.57 38.21 8.37
N ALA A 689 -34.52 37.04 9.01
CA ALA A 689 -35.30 35.91 8.58
C ALA A 689 -36.68 36.55 8.68
N LEU A 690 -37.26 36.87 7.54
CA LEU A 690 -38.64 37.29 7.50
C LEU A 690 -39.35 36.14 8.21
N VAL A 691 -39.71 36.33 9.48
CA VAL A 691 -40.22 35.24 10.30
C VAL A 691 -41.61 34.98 9.78
N THR A 692 -41.68 34.23 8.69
CA THR A 692 -42.90 33.95 7.96
C THR A 692 -43.57 32.82 8.70
N VAL A 693 -44.63 33.18 9.40
CA VAL A 693 -45.51 32.21 10.01
C VAL A 693 -46.17 31.40 8.90
N ASP A 694 -45.90 30.10 8.86
CA ASP A 694 -46.56 29.18 7.94
C ASP A 694 -48.04 29.06 8.30
N LYS A 695 -48.88 29.67 7.47
CA LYS A 695 -50.34 29.71 7.64
C LYS A 695 -50.97 28.33 7.45
N SER A 696 -50.31 27.42 6.72
CA SER A 696 -50.81 26.06 6.48
C SER A 696 -50.67 25.18 7.73
N ALA A 697 -49.54 25.27 8.43
CA ALA A 697 -49.30 24.57 9.69
C ALA A 697 -50.28 25.00 10.80
N LEU A 698 -50.61 26.30 10.87
CA LEU A 698 -51.61 26.83 11.80
C LEU A 698 -53.01 26.23 11.57
N ALA A 699 -53.43 26.10 10.30
CA ALA A 699 -54.71 25.50 9.95
C ALA A 699 -54.78 24.00 10.31
N LEU A 700 -53.66 23.28 10.19
CA LEU A 700 -53.56 21.88 10.61
C LEU A 700 -53.64 21.72 12.14
N CYS A 701 -53.01 22.61 12.91
CA CYS A 701 -53.09 22.61 14.37
C CYS A 701 -54.50 22.89 14.88
N GLU A 702 -55.24 23.79 14.22
CA GLU A 702 -56.64 24.08 14.56
C GLU A 702 -57.58 22.90 14.27
N ALA A 703 -57.30 22.12 13.23
CA ALA A 703 -58.09 20.95 12.85
C ALA A 703 -57.78 19.68 13.66
N GLN A 704 -56.52 19.45 14.05
CA GLN A 704 -56.09 18.20 14.69
C GLN A 704 -55.95 18.26 16.22
N VAL A 705 -55.79 19.44 16.83
CA VAL A 705 -55.56 19.54 18.28
C VAL A 705 -56.87 19.78 19.04
N PRO A 706 -57.29 18.87 19.93
CA PRO A 706 -58.49 19.06 20.75
C PRO A 706 -58.39 20.32 21.60
N HIS A 707 -59.45 21.13 21.62
CA HIS A 707 -59.54 22.37 22.42
C HIS A 707 -58.47 23.43 22.09
N TRP A 708 -58.00 23.53 20.85
CA TRP A 708 -57.04 24.55 20.39
C TRP A 708 -57.42 25.98 20.82
N ALA A 709 -58.70 26.35 20.70
CA ALA A 709 -59.22 27.65 21.10
C ALA A 709 -59.14 27.97 22.61
N LYS A 710 -58.91 26.97 23.48
CA LYS A 710 -58.69 27.18 24.94
C LYS A 710 -57.22 27.30 25.31
N LYS A 711 -56.29 27.12 24.37
CA LYS A 711 -54.85 27.29 24.64
C LYS A 711 -54.52 28.76 24.86
N SER A 712 -53.37 29.01 25.50
CA SER A 712 -52.90 30.37 25.76
C SER A 712 -52.87 31.20 24.46
N PRO A 713 -53.30 32.48 24.50
CA PRO A 713 -53.40 33.34 23.32
C PRO A 713 -52.06 33.55 22.59
N ARG A 714 -50.93 33.24 23.25
CA ARG A 714 -49.59 33.26 22.68
C ARG A 714 -49.37 32.18 21.60
N TYR A 715 -50.04 31.03 21.74
CA TYR A 715 -49.99 29.91 20.77
C TYR A 715 -51.07 30.01 19.67
N ILE A 716 -52.11 30.80 19.89
CA ILE A 716 -53.17 31.07 18.91
C ILE A 716 -52.75 32.22 17.98
N ASN A 717 -52.17 33.29 18.55
CA ASN A 717 -51.72 34.46 17.79
C ASN A 717 -50.22 34.40 17.51
N ILE A 718 -49.78 33.34 16.81
CA ILE A 718 -48.35 33.11 16.52
C ILE A 718 -47.73 34.30 15.77
N SER A 719 -48.47 34.93 14.85
CA SER A 719 -48.02 36.14 14.14
C SER A 719 -47.67 37.30 15.07
N LYS A 720 -48.49 37.55 16.09
CA LYS A 720 -48.27 38.62 17.07
C LYS A 720 -47.14 38.27 18.03
N THR A 721 -47.05 37.01 18.43
CA THR A 721 -45.98 36.50 19.30
C THR A 721 -44.63 36.56 18.60
N VAL A 722 -44.57 36.16 17.33
CA VAL A 722 -43.38 36.25 16.48
C VAL A 722 -42.98 37.71 16.27
N GLY A 723 -43.94 38.61 16.00
CA GLY A 723 -43.67 40.05 15.92
C GLY A 723 -43.09 40.62 17.21
N MET A 724 -43.66 40.25 18.37
CA MET A 724 -43.10 40.63 19.68
C MET A 724 -41.71 40.03 19.94
N MET A 725 -41.41 38.84 19.40
CA MET A 725 -40.09 38.21 19.50
C MET A 725 -39.08 38.88 18.56
N ASP A 726 -39.50 39.34 17.38
CA ASP A 726 -38.69 40.12 16.44
C ASP A 726 -38.39 41.52 17.00
N ASP A 727 -39.39 42.20 17.54
CA ASP A 727 -39.22 43.49 18.21
C ASP A 727 -38.28 43.37 19.43
N ALA A 728 -38.31 42.24 20.15
CA ALA A 728 -37.45 41.97 21.29
C ALA A 728 -36.04 41.46 20.91
N SER A 729 -35.85 40.91 19.70
CA SER A 729 -34.55 40.48 19.19
C SER A 729 -33.78 41.61 18.53
N GLN A 730 -34.46 42.70 18.14
CA GLN A 730 -33.81 43.90 17.63
C GLN A 730 -32.98 44.58 18.70
N ILE A 731 -31.71 44.78 18.37
CA ILE A 731 -30.77 45.54 19.20
C ILE A 731 -31.21 47.01 19.19
N PRO A 732 -31.43 47.66 20.35
CA PRO A 732 -31.86 49.06 20.37
C PRO A 732 -30.82 49.98 19.68
N GLU A 733 -31.27 50.90 18.82
CA GLU A 733 -30.37 51.85 18.12
C GLU A 733 -29.54 52.74 19.08
N ALA A 734 -29.97 52.87 20.34
CA ALA A 734 -29.24 53.59 21.38
C ALA A 734 -28.04 52.82 21.95
N THR A 735 -27.87 51.54 21.61
CA THR A 735 -26.71 50.76 22.05
C THR A 735 -25.51 51.08 21.16
N LEU A 736 -24.41 51.44 21.80
CA LEU A 736 -23.15 51.72 21.10
C LEU A 736 -22.69 50.45 20.38
N ASN A 737 -22.45 50.53 19.07
CA ASN A 737 -21.83 49.44 18.34
C ASN A 737 -20.35 49.35 18.73
N VAL A 738 -20.03 48.48 19.69
CA VAL A 738 -18.70 48.34 20.26
C VAL A 738 -17.68 47.88 19.21
N SER A 739 -18.08 47.07 18.21
CA SER A 739 -17.16 46.61 17.17
C SER A 739 -16.69 47.77 16.29
N GLU A 740 -17.61 48.59 15.77
CA GLU A 740 -17.28 49.76 14.95
C GLU A 740 -16.40 50.76 15.71
N TYR A 741 -16.64 50.94 17.01
CA TYR A 741 -15.81 51.78 17.85
C TYR A 741 -14.37 51.23 17.96
N ILE A 742 -14.21 49.93 18.22
CA ILE A 742 -12.90 49.29 18.30
C ILE A 742 -12.18 49.32 16.94
N ASP A 743 -12.88 49.08 15.84
CA ASP A 743 -12.32 49.10 14.49
C ASP A 743 -11.83 50.50 14.13
N SER A 744 -12.64 51.54 14.38
CA SER A 744 -12.25 52.93 14.14
C SER A 744 -11.07 53.36 15.03
N PHE A 745 -11.01 52.87 16.28
CA PHE A 745 -9.90 53.10 17.19
C PHE A 745 -8.61 52.45 16.68
N LEU A 746 -8.67 51.20 16.25
CA LEU A 746 -7.53 50.47 15.67
C LEU A 746 -7.05 51.12 14.38
N ASP A 747 -7.95 51.47 13.46
CA ASP A 747 -7.60 52.12 12.19
C ASP A 747 -6.91 53.47 12.40
N ASN A 748 -7.39 54.27 13.37
CA ASN A 748 -6.76 55.53 13.73
C ASN A 748 -5.33 55.32 14.29
N ILE A 749 -5.12 54.30 15.13
CA ILE A 749 -3.79 53.97 15.66
C ILE A 749 -2.86 53.51 14.54
N VAL A 750 -3.31 52.58 13.70
CA VAL A 750 -2.52 52.02 12.58
C VAL A 750 -2.14 53.13 11.61
N THR A 751 -3.10 53.95 11.21
CA THR A 751 -2.88 55.10 10.30
C THR A 751 -1.92 56.12 10.90
N THR A 752 -2.11 56.49 12.17
CA THR A 752 -1.23 57.47 12.85
C THR A 752 0.19 56.91 13.06
N ALA A 753 0.32 55.62 13.38
CA ALA A 753 1.61 54.95 13.52
C ALA A 753 2.36 54.89 12.18
N ALA A 754 1.67 54.54 11.09
CA ALA A 754 2.24 54.51 9.74
C ALA A 754 2.69 55.91 9.27
N GLN A 755 1.92 56.95 9.55
CA GLN A 755 2.30 58.35 9.28
C GLN A 755 3.57 58.75 10.04
N LEU A 756 3.65 58.43 11.35
CA LEU A 756 4.82 58.72 12.17
C LEU A 756 6.06 57.90 11.77
N GLN A 757 5.87 56.68 11.27
CA GLN A 757 6.95 55.86 10.75
C GLN A 757 7.50 56.44 9.44
N LYS A 758 6.64 56.77 8.47
CA LYS A 758 7.02 57.41 7.20
C LYS A 758 7.69 58.78 7.40
N ALA A 759 7.25 59.55 8.39
CA ALA A 759 7.82 60.85 8.71
C ALA A 759 9.22 60.78 9.37
N THR A 760 9.70 59.59 9.77
CA THR A 760 11.01 59.44 10.44
C THR A 760 12.11 59.16 9.41
N PRO A 761 13.07 60.08 9.20
CA PRO A 761 14.21 59.83 8.31
C PRO A 761 15.13 58.73 8.88
N SER A 762 15.71 57.91 8.00
CA SER A 762 16.56 56.75 8.36
C SER A 762 17.97 57.13 8.82
N VAL A 763 18.47 58.32 8.44
CA VAL A 763 19.81 58.82 8.77
C VAL A 763 19.70 60.12 9.58
N LEU A 764 20.43 60.19 10.70
CA LEU A 764 20.46 61.35 11.57
C LEU A 764 21.48 62.38 11.04
N THR A 765 21.00 63.54 10.59
CA THR A 765 21.82 64.71 10.22
C THR A 765 21.64 65.84 11.25
N GLU A 766 22.58 66.78 11.34
CA GLU A 766 22.50 67.92 12.29
C GLU A 766 21.25 68.78 12.08
N ASP A 767 20.80 68.96 10.82
CA ASP A 767 19.59 69.72 10.48
C ASP A 767 18.29 68.98 10.87
N ASN A 768 18.28 67.65 10.80
CA ASN A 768 17.11 66.81 11.13
C ASN A 768 17.02 66.44 12.61
N LYS A 769 18.01 66.84 13.43
CA LYS A 769 18.10 66.47 14.84
C LYS A 769 16.91 66.98 15.66
N VAL A 770 16.45 68.20 15.38
CA VAL A 770 15.31 68.83 16.07
C VAL A 770 13.99 68.16 15.67
N THR A 771 13.82 67.88 14.37
CA THR A 771 12.61 67.23 13.83
C THR A 771 12.49 65.78 14.31
N VAL A 772 13.60 65.03 14.33
CA VAL A 772 13.67 63.67 14.89
C VAL A 772 13.38 63.66 16.40
N LYS A 773 13.88 64.65 17.15
CA LYS A 773 13.56 64.78 18.59
C LYS A 773 12.07 65.05 18.82
N HIS A 774 11.45 65.91 18.02
CA HIS A 774 10.00 66.16 18.07
C HIS A 774 9.18 64.92 17.71
N LEU A 775 9.56 64.19 16.64
CA LEU A 775 8.92 62.94 16.24
C LEU A 775 9.05 61.85 17.32
N LYS A 776 10.20 61.75 17.99
CA LYS A 776 10.41 60.86 19.13
C LYS A 776 9.47 61.17 20.28
N THR A 777 9.30 62.45 20.63
CA THR A 777 8.34 62.88 21.67
C THR A 777 6.91 62.54 21.28
N ARG A 778 6.53 62.78 20.01
CA ARG A 778 5.19 62.46 19.49
C ARG A 778 4.90 60.96 19.48
N LYS A 779 5.87 60.11 19.13
CA LYS A 779 5.77 58.64 19.23
C LYS A 779 5.60 58.17 20.68
N ARG A 780 6.37 58.74 21.62
CA ARG A 780 6.24 58.43 23.05
C ARG A 780 4.88 58.85 23.61
N LYS A 781 4.38 60.02 23.20
CA LYS A 781 3.07 60.54 23.60
C LYS A 781 1.96 59.63 23.10
N LEU A 782 1.96 59.31 21.79
CA LEU A 782 1.00 58.37 21.20
C LEU A 782 0.98 57.04 21.96
N PHE A 783 2.15 56.43 22.19
CA PHE A 783 2.25 55.17 22.93
C PHE A 783 1.72 55.24 24.37
N ALA A 784 1.98 56.34 25.08
CA ALA A 784 1.49 56.53 26.44
C ALA A 784 -0.03 56.77 26.49
N GLU A 785 -0.56 57.55 25.54
CA GLU A 785 -2.00 57.80 25.40
C GLU A 785 -2.75 56.51 25.06
N THR A 786 -2.26 55.72 24.10
CA THR A 786 -2.87 54.43 23.75
C THR A 786 -2.91 53.47 24.94
N LEU A 787 -1.82 53.39 25.74
CA LEU A 787 -1.82 52.54 26.94
C LEU A 787 -2.78 53.03 28.03
N LYS A 788 -3.00 54.34 28.12
CA LYS A 788 -3.95 54.93 29.08
C LYS A 788 -5.38 54.63 28.64
N GLU A 789 -5.70 54.82 27.37
CA GLU A 789 -7.01 54.54 26.79
C GLU A 789 -7.36 53.05 26.90
N LEU A 790 -6.43 52.13 26.59
CA LEU A 790 -6.64 50.69 26.79
C LEU A 790 -6.94 50.33 28.26
N ARG A 791 -6.34 51.06 29.21
CA ARG A 791 -6.63 50.88 30.65
C ARG A 791 -8.01 51.41 31.02
N GLU A 792 -8.42 52.55 30.45
CA GLU A 792 -9.76 53.10 30.61
C GLU A 792 -10.83 52.19 29.99
N MET A 793 -10.50 51.48 28.90
CA MET A 793 -11.34 50.44 28.29
C MET A 793 -11.41 49.13 29.10
N GLY A 794 -10.62 48.99 30.17
CA GLY A 794 -10.69 47.86 31.10
C GLY A 794 -9.61 46.79 30.93
N ILE A 795 -8.61 46.97 30.05
CA ILE A 795 -7.49 46.02 29.92
C ILE A 795 -6.57 46.13 31.14
N ARG A 796 -6.43 45.02 31.86
CA ARG A 796 -5.61 44.94 33.09
C ARG A 796 -4.13 44.76 32.74
N HIS A 797 -3.26 45.55 33.40
CA HIS A 797 -1.80 45.51 33.18
C HIS A 797 -1.06 44.63 34.20
N ASN A 798 -1.65 44.39 35.37
CA ASN A 798 -1.09 43.54 36.42
C ASN A 798 -1.99 42.32 36.60
N LEU A 799 -1.72 41.27 35.82
CA LEU A 799 -2.36 39.97 36.01
C LEU A 799 -1.72 39.23 37.19
N GLY A 800 -2.53 38.42 37.90
CA GLY A 800 -2.02 37.54 38.95
C GLY A 800 -1.11 36.45 38.37
N THR A 801 -0.24 35.88 39.21
CA THR A 801 0.72 34.83 38.81
C THR A 801 0.03 33.61 38.17
N ALA A 802 -1.16 33.24 38.65
CA ALA A 802 -1.96 32.14 38.09
C ALA A 802 -2.42 32.42 36.63
N ALA A 803 -2.86 33.65 36.33
CA ALA A 803 -3.28 34.03 34.98
C ALA A 803 -2.09 34.15 34.02
N LEU A 804 -0.93 34.57 34.53
CA LEU A 804 0.32 34.58 33.75
C LEU A 804 0.79 33.15 33.44
N ALA A 805 0.68 32.22 34.40
CA ALA A 805 1.05 30.82 34.19
C ALA A 805 0.20 30.13 33.11
N GLN A 806 -1.08 30.48 32.98
CA GLN A 806 -1.96 29.98 31.91
C GLN A 806 -1.59 30.49 30.51
N GLN A 807 -0.77 31.54 30.43
CA GLN A 807 -0.38 32.16 29.16
C GLN A 807 1.13 32.10 28.93
N ASP A 808 1.91 31.40 29.74
CA ASP A 808 3.38 31.54 29.76
C ASP A 808 4.05 31.13 28.43
N SER A 809 3.53 30.09 27.77
CA SER A 809 3.98 29.64 26.45
C SER A 809 2.81 29.45 25.48
N LEU A 810 3.11 29.49 24.19
CA LEU A 810 2.13 29.17 23.14
C LEU A 810 1.60 27.72 23.29
N SER A 811 2.40 26.78 23.78
CA SER A 811 1.98 25.38 24.01
C SER A 811 0.91 25.29 25.09
N VAL A 812 1.03 26.07 26.16
CA VAL A 812 0.03 26.11 27.24
C VAL A 812 -1.26 26.76 26.75
N VAL A 813 -1.16 27.79 25.91
CA VAL A 813 -2.36 28.44 25.35
C VAL A 813 -3.09 27.52 24.39
N LEU A 814 -2.39 26.83 23.49
CA LEU A 814 -2.99 25.86 22.55
C LEU A 814 -3.60 24.66 23.27
N ALA A 815 -2.95 24.16 24.32
CA ALA A 815 -3.44 23.02 25.09
C ALA A 815 -4.69 23.32 25.93
N ASN A 816 -4.90 24.59 26.29
CA ASN A 816 -6.07 25.05 27.06
C ASN A 816 -7.11 25.75 26.18
N ALA A 817 -6.89 25.82 24.86
CA ALA A 817 -7.84 26.44 23.95
C ALA A 817 -9.01 25.50 23.71
N ASP A 818 -10.22 25.96 24.04
CA ASP A 818 -11.44 25.27 23.65
C ASP A 818 -11.73 25.58 22.18
N ASN A 819 -12.07 24.53 21.41
CA ASN A 819 -12.49 24.71 20.03
C ASN A 819 -13.86 25.42 20.00
N LEU A 820 -13.98 26.43 19.14
CA LEU A 820 -15.29 27.02 18.84
C LEU A 820 -16.11 25.99 18.05
N PRO A 821 -17.36 25.68 18.47
CA PRO A 821 -18.20 24.76 17.74
C PRO A 821 -18.47 25.31 16.34
N GLN A 822 -18.12 24.56 15.29
CA GLN A 822 -18.56 24.87 13.93
C GLN A 822 -20.08 24.72 13.89
N SER A 823 -20.78 25.82 13.61
CA SER A 823 -22.22 25.84 13.39
C SER A 823 -22.47 26.30 11.96
N ASP A 824 -23.27 25.56 11.20
CA ASP A 824 -23.69 25.94 9.84
C ASP A 824 -24.38 27.32 9.78
N ALA A 825 -24.83 27.85 10.92
CA ALA A 825 -25.48 29.14 11.04
C ALA A 825 -24.52 30.34 11.14
N PHE A 826 -23.25 30.13 11.50
CA PHE A 826 -22.29 31.21 11.74
C PHE A 826 -20.91 30.87 11.16
N ASP A 827 -20.39 31.74 10.31
CA ASP A 827 -19.01 31.63 9.83
C ASP A 827 -18.03 32.18 10.88
N PHE A 828 -17.30 31.27 11.54
CA PHE A 828 -16.25 31.61 12.50
C PHE A 828 -14.85 31.72 11.87
N SER A 829 -14.73 31.63 10.54
CA SER A 829 -13.44 31.64 9.82
C SER A 829 -12.58 32.86 10.14
N GLY A 830 -13.19 34.05 10.14
CA GLY A 830 -12.53 35.32 10.45
C GLY A 830 -12.07 35.43 11.90
N ILE A 831 -12.90 35.00 12.86
CA ILE A 831 -12.53 34.99 14.29
C ILE A 831 -11.33 34.06 14.52
N ASN A 832 -11.37 32.88 13.90
CA ASN A 832 -10.26 31.93 13.96
C ASN A 832 -8.99 32.50 13.33
N TYR A 833 -9.09 33.34 12.28
CA TYR A 833 -7.92 33.99 11.67
C TYR A 833 -7.27 34.98 12.64
N TYR A 834 -8.04 35.93 13.19
CA TYR A 834 -7.51 36.92 14.12
C TYR A 834 -6.98 36.27 15.42
N TYR A 835 -7.61 35.18 15.86
CA TYR A 835 -7.11 34.38 16.98
C TYR A 835 -5.75 33.75 16.66
N SER A 836 -5.60 33.05 15.53
CA SER A 836 -4.31 32.49 15.08
C SER A 836 -3.25 33.57 14.87
N GLN A 837 -3.62 34.73 14.32
CA GLN A 837 -2.74 35.88 14.13
C GLN A 837 -2.23 36.41 15.48
N THR A 838 -3.09 36.50 16.47
CA THR A 838 -2.72 36.89 17.83
C THR A 838 -1.74 35.89 18.44
N LEU A 839 -1.99 34.59 18.26
CA LEU A 839 -1.12 33.52 18.75
C LEU A 839 0.29 33.55 18.12
N ASP A 840 0.43 33.94 16.86
CA ASP A 840 1.74 34.13 16.22
C ASP A 840 2.48 35.39 16.71
N LEU A 841 1.74 36.49 16.89
CA LEU A 841 2.31 37.79 17.27
C LEU A 841 2.73 37.87 18.74
N VAL A 842 1.99 37.23 19.65
CA VAL A 842 2.23 37.31 21.11
C VAL A 842 3.64 36.85 21.52
N PRO A 843 4.15 35.68 21.07
CA PRO A 843 5.53 35.26 21.34
C PRO A 843 6.58 36.27 20.84
N ARG A 844 6.37 36.84 19.65
CA ARG A 844 7.29 37.85 19.07
C ARG A 844 7.28 39.14 19.89
N ALA A 845 6.11 39.58 20.34
CA ALA A 845 5.98 40.75 21.22
C ALA A 845 6.68 40.54 22.58
N ARG A 846 6.60 39.33 23.14
CA ARG A 846 7.34 38.96 24.37
C ARG A 846 8.86 38.95 24.18
N LEU A 847 9.35 38.47 23.04
CA LEU A 847 10.77 38.53 22.71
C LEU A 847 11.26 39.97 22.52
N ALA A 848 10.48 40.79 21.81
CA ALA A 848 10.79 42.21 21.58
C ALA A 848 10.84 43.02 22.89
N THR A 849 9.94 42.76 23.84
CA THR A 849 9.93 43.44 25.15
C THR A 849 11.12 43.06 26.03
N ARG A 850 11.57 41.80 26.01
CA ARG A 850 12.81 41.35 26.67
C ARG A 850 14.06 42.03 26.09
N GLY A 851 14.11 42.23 24.77
CA GLY A 851 15.17 43.00 24.08
C GLY A 851 15.15 44.51 24.37
N CYS A 852 13.97 45.10 24.54
CA CYS A 852 13.82 46.50 24.93
C CYS A 852 14.27 46.77 26.38
N GLN A 853 14.06 45.84 27.32
CA GLN A 853 14.57 45.98 28.69
C GLN A 853 16.09 45.97 28.77
N THR A 854 16.78 45.18 27.92
CA THR A 854 18.25 45.19 27.83
C THR A 854 18.77 46.48 27.20
N CYS A 855 18.07 47.04 26.20
CA CYS A 855 18.41 48.36 25.65
C CYS A 855 18.14 49.50 26.64
N TYR A 856 17.07 49.41 27.44
CA TYR A 856 16.75 50.41 28.46
C TYR A 856 17.75 50.37 29.63
N LYS A 857 18.22 49.18 30.03
CA LYS A 857 19.29 49.01 31.05
C LYS A 857 20.70 49.35 30.54
N ARG A 858 20.96 49.30 29.23
CA ARG A 858 22.22 49.78 28.61
C ARG A 858 22.21 51.28 28.31
N ALA A 859 21.03 51.92 28.35
CA ALA A 859 20.85 53.35 28.11
C ALA A 859 20.63 54.17 29.40
N GLN A 860 20.51 53.50 30.55
CA GLN A 860 20.86 54.04 31.86
C GLN A 860 22.34 53.78 32.10
#